data_AF-A0A8H3HFL5-F1
#
_entry.id   AF-A0A8H3HFL5-F1
#
_cell.length_a   1.000
_cell.length_b   1.000
_cell.length_c   1.000
_cell.angle_alpha   90.00
_cell.angle_beta   90.00
_cell.angle_gamma   90.00
#
_symmetry.space_group_name_H-M   'P 1'
#
loop_
_entity.id
_entity.type
_entity.pdbx_description
1 polymer ?
#
loop_
_entity_poly.entity_id
_entity_poly.type
_entity_poly.pdbx_seq_one_letter_code
_entity_poly.pdbx_strand_id
1 'polypeptide(L)'
;MNRSTYSRFVAVDPTVSDDELHSDHVPSDNLQSEIDEALGANYDSVSLFLTNERWKTRWQKMCLSGPQTPPKFLDSLQGQRSPARIKLENTASGQFRVPHDQKDAEIEMEAELWRAGGGFKREEVNIMRNDQAEHVIAFVSDWLELDSHIEGVRYDSEIALRQELQYASYLGILNVILPSPRRGQEVTTYARAINDCLSSSTVSPYLSLSIRIPVCDIPPEDGAAAKGVNDYEDELSATWQMWNTIRMVCGPTQRVSVALDLTAALPAQPGVLARWSAEHVQHLILPATTFIPNGKDYPVLPKLMQGFLRDLFKNRPNIILSKTQINLHKMGGELAYAQYVRHLEKTSPFNVARDATDHLTVESFGRGYEDYLQAPLQPLMDNLASMTYEVFEKDPVKYRQYEQAVYRALLDKIPDSTTIICVAGAGRGPIVSNCIRAVERSGRSARIYAIEKNPSAFVTLQGRKAREWPDFVHIKFGDMRAVQLPEPVDILVSELLGSFGDNELSPECLDGAMRLLKPDGISIPASYTAYLAPISASKLYNDPSGILRDTKGVETPYVVMLHAINMLSGGDEDKHPRCGPKIQDCWTFEHPRKIVLDPQGLPITNTHNNAACHLTFHIPYAGLMHGLAGYFEAVLYKDVGITTHPERMEKVSPNMLSWFPIFFPFKEPLYLPSNSELEVYMWRLSDTQKVWLLPYWIPFLTDTMPSLYLSSDFDYIPDDEPAATFVKRFKAYWPEYSLEEYPEFPWNKTAAVLLLLFIRDGHLRVLLTTRSKHLRSHPGDVALPGGKTDPIDGSPVATALREAHEEIGLPAPSPAVHILGLLSPFVSYYRLAVTPVVAFLSDLTLLDRLKPNPEEVDEIFDHPLEAILSPELAASLAPRPERPLSKRGSAQWPYEPEYHEMKDSPWLHESWYRMHKFRTVTTPITGLTSDILILASQIAYVRNTDYPRYPKDHATPDIALGWAMEQHVANARAASQPQPIPSTESHIEGLAD
;
A
#
# COMPACT_ATOMS: atom_id res chain seq x y z
N MET A 1 15.53 8.45 23.68
CA MET A 1 16.65 7.74 24.33
C MET A 1 17.70 7.36 23.29
N ASN A 2 18.99 7.36 23.64
CA ASN A 2 20.11 7.10 22.70
C ASN A 2 20.45 5.60 22.52
N ARG A 3 19.85 4.71 23.32
CA ARG A 3 20.05 3.24 23.33
C ARG A 3 18.79 2.52 23.82
N SER A 4 18.71 1.21 23.62
CA SER A 4 17.73 0.33 24.29
C SER A 4 17.89 0.39 25.81
N THR A 5 16.80 0.17 26.55
CA THR A 5 16.84 0.03 28.01
C THR A 5 16.72 -1.44 28.41
N TYR A 6 17.18 -1.78 29.61
CA TYR A 6 17.20 -3.15 30.13
C TYR A 6 16.47 -3.20 31.46
N SER A 7 15.51 -4.11 31.57
CA SER A 7 14.69 -4.31 32.75
C SER A 7 14.87 -5.71 33.31
N ARG A 8 15.06 -5.82 34.62
CA ARG A 8 15.09 -7.10 35.34
C ARG A 8 13.68 -7.44 35.80
N PHE A 9 13.16 -8.60 35.43
CA PHE A 9 11.86 -9.06 35.91
C PHE A 9 11.98 -9.63 37.33
N VAL A 10 11.21 -9.08 38.26
CA VAL A 10 11.19 -9.49 39.67
C VAL A 10 9.88 -10.21 39.96
N ALA A 11 9.99 -11.46 40.42
CA ALA A 11 8.86 -12.17 41.00
C ALA A 11 8.80 -11.84 42.49
N VAL A 12 7.73 -11.17 42.92
CA VAL A 12 7.48 -10.92 44.34
C VAL A 12 6.89 -12.21 44.92
N ASP A 13 7.70 -12.95 45.68
CA ASP A 13 7.34 -14.26 46.23
C ASP A 13 6.19 -14.13 47.26
N PRO A 14 5.07 -14.87 47.11
CA PRO A 14 3.97 -14.85 48.08
C PRO A 14 4.22 -15.71 49.33
N THR A 15 5.41 -16.31 49.54
CA THR A 15 5.68 -17.19 50.70
C THR A 15 5.72 -16.41 52.02
N VAL A 16 4.53 -16.08 52.52
CA VAL A 16 4.19 -16.00 53.93
C VAL A 16 3.25 -17.18 54.15
N SER A 17 3.67 -18.17 54.92
CA SER A 17 2.84 -19.34 55.27
C SER A 17 1.56 -18.89 55.97
N ASP A 18 0.46 -19.61 55.77
CA ASP A 18 -0.84 -19.36 56.44
C ASP A 18 -0.73 -19.23 57.99
N ASP A 19 0.33 -19.76 58.61
CA ASP A 19 0.58 -19.62 60.05
C ASP A 19 1.00 -18.22 60.52
N GLU A 20 1.28 -17.27 59.61
CA GLU A 20 1.64 -15.86 59.94
C GLU A 20 0.48 -14.86 59.78
N LEU A 21 -0.76 -15.33 59.64
CA LEU A 21 -2.00 -14.53 59.51
C LEU A 21 -2.36 -13.65 60.73
N HIS A 22 -1.56 -13.70 61.81
CA HIS A 22 -1.81 -12.95 63.06
C HIS A 22 -0.66 -12.03 63.50
N SER A 23 0.36 -11.81 62.66
CA SER A 23 1.38 -10.78 62.93
C SER A 23 1.18 -9.59 62.00
N ASP A 24 1.44 -8.38 62.50
CA ASP A 24 1.47 -7.11 61.77
C ASP A 24 2.61 -7.07 60.72
N HIS A 25 2.69 -8.09 59.85
CA HIS A 25 3.72 -8.19 58.84
C HIS A 25 3.27 -7.39 57.60
N VAL A 26 4.01 -6.32 57.34
CA VAL A 26 3.87 -5.45 56.17
C VAL A 26 4.47 -6.13 54.93
N PRO A 27 3.73 -6.37 53.84
CA PRO A 27 4.32 -6.62 52.52
C PRO A 27 4.62 -5.28 51.82
N SER A 28 5.70 -5.03 51.06
CA SER A 28 7.10 -5.46 51.13
C SER A 28 7.96 -4.18 51.19
N ASP A 29 8.85 -4.03 52.18
CA ASP A 29 9.91 -3.00 52.16
C ASP A 29 11.06 -3.40 51.20
N ASN A 30 10.98 -4.59 50.58
CA ASN A 30 12.05 -5.18 49.77
C ASN A 30 12.06 -4.72 48.29
N LEU A 31 10.97 -4.15 47.76
CA LEU A 31 10.94 -3.67 46.36
C LEU A 31 12.01 -2.62 46.08
N GLN A 32 12.25 -1.71 47.04
CA GLN A 32 13.33 -0.72 46.89
C GLN A 32 14.70 -1.39 46.81
N SER A 33 14.93 -2.44 47.60
CA SER A 33 16.18 -3.21 47.54
C SER A 33 16.35 -3.91 46.19
N GLU A 34 15.29 -4.48 45.61
CA GLU A 34 15.34 -5.09 44.29
C GLU A 34 15.61 -4.06 43.18
N ILE A 35 15.03 -2.86 43.29
CA ILE A 35 15.33 -1.74 42.39
C ILE A 35 16.80 -1.33 42.53
N ASP A 36 17.28 -1.11 43.75
CA ASP A 36 18.66 -0.71 44.01
C ASP A 36 19.66 -1.78 43.54
N GLU A 37 19.35 -3.07 43.74
CA GLU A 37 20.16 -4.19 43.25
C GLU A 37 20.17 -4.23 41.72
N ALA A 38 19.02 -4.09 41.07
CA ALA A 38 18.91 -4.07 39.62
C ALA A 38 19.70 -2.89 39.02
N LEU A 39 19.57 -1.68 39.57
CA LEU A 39 20.33 -0.51 39.16
C LEU A 39 21.84 -0.72 39.39
N GLY A 40 22.23 -1.28 40.54
CA GLY A 40 23.62 -1.66 40.84
C GLY A 40 24.19 -2.72 39.88
N ALA A 41 23.33 -3.60 39.38
CA ALA A 41 23.60 -4.59 38.35
C ALA A 41 23.63 -4.01 36.92
N ASN A 42 23.58 -2.68 36.77
CA ASN A 42 23.46 -1.95 35.52
C ASN A 42 22.17 -2.24 34.74
N TYR A 43 21.06 -2.64 35.35
CA TYR A 43 19.75 -2.52 34.70
C TYR A 43 19.28 -1.06 34.74
N ASP A 44 18.39 -0.68 33.81
CA ASP A 44 17.81 0.67 33.75
C ASP A 44 16.47 0.73 34.50
N SER A 45 15.82 -0.41 34.74
CA SER A 45 14.50 -0.52 35.41
C SER A 45 14.25 -1.93 35.98
N VAL A 46 13.13 -2.07 36.70
CA VAL A 46 12.57 -3.35 37.14
C VAL A 46 11.20 -3.57 36.49
N SER A 47 10.90 -4.81 36.15
CA SER A 47 9.59 -5.24 35.64
C SER A 47 8.89 -6.15 36.65
N LEU A 48 7.64 -5.86 37.00
CA LEU A 48 6.86 -6.68 37.93
C LEU A 48 5.35 -6.49 37.75
N PHE A 49 4.55 -7.42 38.27
CA PHE A 49 3.09 -7.26 38.32
C PHE A 49 2.68 -6.15 39.29
N LEU A 50 1.69 -5.35 38.91
CA LEU A 50 1.14 -4.27 39.74
C LEU A 50 0.46 -4.83 41.01
N THR A 51 -0.21 -5.97 40.86
CA THR A 51 -1.00 -6.66 41.88
C THR A 51 -0.42 -8.06 42.16
N ASN A 52 -0.89 -8.72 43.22
CA ASN A 52 -0.39 -10.04 43.66
C ASN A 52 -1.50 -11.10 43.79
N GLU A 53 -1.14 -12.31 44.22
CA GLU A 53 -2.08 -13.43 44.35
C GLU A 53 -3.23 -13.16 45.34
N ARG A 54 -3.09 -12.22 46.30
CA ARG A 54 -4.19 -11.84 47.21
C ARG A 54 -5.30 -11.12 46.44
N TRP A 55 -4.93 -10.23 45.51
CA TRP A 55 -5.88 -9.56 44.63
C TRP A 55 -6.66 -10.58 43.79
N LYS A 56 -5.94 -11.48 43.13
CA LYS A 56 -6.53 -12.56 42.33
C LYS A 56 -7.48 -13.42 43.15
N THR A 57 -7.08 -13.84 44.35
CA THR A 57 -7.90 -14.67 45.24
C THR A 57 -9.20 -13.96 45.62
N ARG A 58 -9.12 -12.66 45.96
CA ARG A 58 -10.32 -11.85 46.26
C ARG A 58 -11.21 -11.69 45.03
N TRP A 59 -10.64 -11.41 43.87
CA TRP A 59 -11.40 -11.30 42.62
C TRP A 59 -12.09 -12.63 42.27
N GLN A 60 -11.41 -13.77 42.36
CA GLN A 60 -12.01 -15.09 42.10
C GLN A 60 -13.15 -15.40 43.08
N LYS A 61 -13.00 -15.00 44.34
CA LYS A 61 -14.06 -15.12 45.36
C LYS A 61 -15.29 -14.29 44.99
N MET A 62 -15.10 -13.04 44.56
CA MET A 62 -16.21 -12.13 44.20
C MET A 62 -16.86 -12.48 42.86
N CYS A 63 -16.08 -12.95 41.88
CA CYS A 63 -16.49 -12.97 40.48
C CYS A 63 -16.71 -14.38 39.90
N LEU A 64 -16.11 -15.42 40.50
CA LEU A 64 -16.20 -16.81 39.99
C LEU A 64 -16.92 -17.79 40.93
N SER A 65 -17.05 -17.45 42.22
CA SER A 65 -17.59 -18.38 43.21
C SER A 65 -19.13 -18.35 43.21
N GLY A 66 -19.75 -19.21 42.39
CA GLY A 66 -21.19 -19.47 42.42
C GLY A 66 -21.58 -20.65 43.34
N PRO A 67 -22.84 -20.76 43.80
CA PRO A 67 -23.30 -21.71 44.83
C PRO A 67 -23.37 -23.20 44.42
N GLN A 68 -22.56 -23.66 43.46
CA GLN A 68 -22.49 -25.07 43.01
C GLN A 68 -21.05 -25.60 42.84
N THR A 69 -20.04 -24.97 43.41
CA THR A 69 -18.65 -25.47 43.30
C THR A 69 -18.24 -26.18 44.59
N PRO A 70 -18.25 -27.53 44.67
CA PRO A 70 -17.85 -28.22 45.89
C PRO A 70 -16.34 -28.00 46.15
N PRO A 71 -15.92 -27.87 47.42
CA PRO A 71 -14.57 -27.43 47.79
C PRO A 71 -13.44 -28.36 47.33
N LYS A 72 -13.74 -29.58 46.88
CA LYS A 72 -12.75 -30.53 46.32
C LYS A 72 -12.34 -30.23 44.87
N PHE A 73 -12.99 -29.28 44.18
CA PHE A 73 -12.70 -28.97 42.77
C PHE A 73 -11.56 -27.95 42.60
N LEU A 74 -11.29 -27.13 43.62
CA LEU A 74 -10.19 -26.16 43.64
C LEU A 74 -8.81 -26.83 43.75
N ASP A 75 -8.69 -27.94 44.49
CA ASP A 75 -7.43 -28.69 44.63
C ASP A 75 -7.02 -29.43 43.34
N SER A 76 -7.96 -29.78 42.46
CA SER A 76 -7.65 -30.44 41.19
C SER A 76 -7.10 -29.51 40.10
N LEU A 77 -7.09 -28.19 40.32
CA LEU A 77 -6.62 -27.20 39.34
C LEU A 77 -5.11 -26.94 39.39
N GLN A 78 -4.38 -27.46 40.38
CA GLN A 78 -2.95 -27.18 40.55
C GLN A 78 -2.03 -28.04 39.68
N GLY A 79 -2.54 -29.00 38.89
CA GLY A 79 -1.72 -30.06 38.28
C GLY A 79 -1.85 -30.37 36.79
N GLN A 80 -2.76 -29.76 36.01
CA GLN A 80 -2.96 -30.17 34.61
C GLN A 80 -3.03 -29.00 33.63
N ARG A 81 -2.27 -29.11 32.54
CA ARG A 81 -2.39 -28.28 31.34
C ARG A 81 -3.82 -28.40 30.78
N SER A 82 -4.46 -27.25 30.60
CA SER A 82 -5.73 -26.97 29.89
C SER A 82 -7.00 -27.65 30.45
N PRO A 83 -8.01 -26.88 30.93
CA PRO A 83 -9.30 -27.47 31.26
C PRO A 83 -10.20 -27.58 30.03
N ALA A 84 -10.65 -28.81 29.79
CA ALA A 84 -11.77 -29.11 28.92
C ALA A 84 -13.08 -28.51 29.47
N ARG A 85 -13.86 -27.93 28.56
CA ARG A 85 -15.27 -27.48 28.61
C ARG A 85 -16.10 -27.93 29.83
N ILE A 86 -16.64 -26.96 30.57
CA ILE A 86 -17.83 -27.15 31.42
C ILE A 86 -19.04 -26.60 30.65
N LYS A 87 -19.99 -27.47 30.30
CA LYS A 87 -21.34 -27.09 29.87
C LYS A 87 -22.14 -26.72 31.12
N LEU A 88 -22.59 -25.47 31.22
CA LEU A 88 -23.66 -25.08 32.12
C LEU A 88 -24.94 -24.93 31.29
N GLU A 89 -25.92 -25.79 31.55
CA GLU A 89 -27.22 -25.76 30.90
C GLU A 89 -28.07 -24.59 31.42
N ASN A 90 -28.72 -23.91 30.48
CA ASN A 90 -29.71 -22.86 30.70
C ASN A 90 -30.85 -23.33 31.61
N THR A 91 -31.15 -22.58 32.68
CA THR A 91 -32.46 -22.65 33.35
C THR A 91 -33.31 -21.45 32.97
N ALA A 92 -34.40 -21.73 32.26
CA ALA A 92 -35.33 -20.81 31.60
C ALA A 92 -36.29 -20.04 32.54
N SER A 93 -35.83 -19.49 33.66
CA SER A 93 -36.69 -18.67 34.52
C SER A 93 -35.95 -17.48 35.10
N GLY A 94 -36.17 -16.30 34.51
CA GLY A 94 -35.70 -15.00 35.00
C GLY A 94 -36.33 -14.61 36.32
N GLN A 95 -35.81 -15.15 37.41
CA GLN A 95 -36.06 -14.67 38.77
C GLN A 95 -34.71 -14.41 39.45
N PHE A 96 -34.48 -13.18 39.90
CA PHE A 96 -33.42 -12.86 40.86
C PHE A 96 -33.67 -13.73 42.12
N ARG A 97 -32.69 -14.57 42.48
CA ARG A 97 -32.76 -15.43 43.68
C ARG A 97 -31.95 -14.82 44.81
N VAL A 98 -32.51 -14.92 46.02
CA VAL A 98 -31.93 -14.46 47.29
C VAL A 98 -30.89 -15.50 47.77
N PRO A 99 -29.72 -15.09 48.32
CA PRO A 99 -28.69 -16.00 48.81
C PRO A 99 -29.21 -16.99 49.86
N HIS A 100 -28.80 -18.26 49.78
CA HIS A 100 -29.26 -19.32 50.69
C HIS A 100 -28.50 -19.38 52.02
N ASP A 101 -27.37 -18.67 52.16
CA ASP A 101 -26.56 -18.60 53.39
C ASP A 101 -25.93 -17.21 53.59
N GLN A 102 -25.67 -16.80 54.84
CA GLN A 102 -25.26 -15.43 55.18
C GLN A 102 -23.90 -15.04 54.58
N LYS A 103 -22.98 -16.00 54.45
CA LYS A 103 -21.66 -15.80 53.83
C LYS A 103 -21.73 -15.52 52.33
N ASP A 104 -22.67 -16.13 51.61
CA ASP A 104 -22.82 -15.90 50.16
C ASP A 104 -23.41 -14.51 49.90
N ALA A 105 -24.32 -14.03 50.77
CA ALA A 105 -24.84 -12.67 50.70
C ALA A 105 -23.77 -11.61 50.95
N GLU A 106 -22.82 -11.87 51.85
CA GLU A 106 -21.70 -10.97 52.13
C GLU A 106 -20.72 -10.88 50.95
N ILE A 107 -20.46 -12.01 50.27
CA ILE A 107 -19.59 -12.04 49.08
C ILE A 107 -20.22 -11.30 47.91
N GLU A 108 -21.52 -11.51 47.66
CA GLU A 108 -22.25 -10.82 46.59
C GLU A 108 -22.31 -9.31 46.86
N MET A 109 -22.56 -8.90 48.10
CA MET A 109 -22.53 -7.48 48.49
C MET A 109 -21.12 -6.88 48.31
N GLU A 110 -20.07 -7.61 48.67
CA GLU A 110 -18.68 -7.19 48.44
C GLU A 110 -18.40 -6.99 46.94
N ALA A 111 -18.86 -7.92 46.09
CA ALA A 111 -18.71 -7.84 44.64
C ALA A 111 -19.44 -6.63 44.05
N GLU A 112 -20.70 -6.38 44.45
CA GLU A 112 -21.47 -5.22 43.98
C GLU A 112 -20.88 -3.88 44.43
N LEU A 113 -20.41 -3.79 45.68
CA LEU A 113 -19.71 -2.60 46.18
C LEU A 113 -18.41 -2.36 45.42
N TRP A 114 -17.68 -3.43 45.07
CA TRP A 114 -16.47 -3.32 44.26
C TRP A 114 -16.79 -2.84 42.83
N ARG A 115 -17.79 -3.44 42.16
CA ARG A 115 -18.25 -3.01 40.82
C ARG A 115 -18.71 -1.55 40.80
N ALA A 116 -19.31 -1.07 41.88
CA ALA A 116 -19.77 0.32 42.03
C ALA A 116 -18.63 1.34 42.22
N GLY A 117 -17.40 0.91 42.49
CA GLY A 117 -16.24 1.80 42.65
C GLY A 117 -15.32 1.48 43.83
N GLY A 118 -15.21 0.20 44.24
CA GLY A 118 -14.28 -0.24 45.27
C GLY A 118 -12.81 -0.18 44.81
N GLY A 119 -11.88 -0.06 45.77
CA GLY A 119 -10.44 0.04 45.51
C GLY A 119 -9.63 -1.16 46.01
N PHE A 120 -8.32 -1.11 45.76
CA PHE A 120 -7.36 -2.10 46.26
C PHE A 120 -7.20 -2.00 47.78
N LYS A 121 -6.99 -3.15 48.43
CA LYS A 121 -6.42 -3.20 49.77
C LYS A 121 -4.89 -3.06 49.68
N ARG A 122 -4.27 -2.61 50.77
CA ARG A 122 -2.82 -2.37 50.81
C ARG A 122 -2.02 -3.62 50.44
N GLU A 123 -2.46 -4.77 50.92
CA GLU A 123 -1.83 -6.06 50.73
C GLU A 123 -2.06 -6.68 49.34
N GLU A 124 -2.89 -6.09 48.49
CA GLU A 124 -3.23 -6.59 47.16
C GLU A 124 -2.30 -6.06 46.05
N VAL A 125 -1.50 -5.04 46.36
CA VAL A 125 -0.61 -4.35 45.41
C VAL A 125 0.87 -4.55 45.76
N ASN A 126 1.73 -4.58 44.73
CA ASN A 126 3.17 -4.71 44.92
C ASN A 126 3.90 -3.37 45.00
N ILE A 127 3.29 -2.29 44.49
CA ILE A 127 3.89 -0.95 44.41
C ILE A 127 3.03 0.00 45.22
N MET A 128 3.60 0.64 46.25
CA MET A 128 2.85 1.51 47.17
C MET A 128 3.30 2.97 47.14
N ARG A 129 4.51 3.25 46.63
CA ARG A 129 5.11 4.58 46.67
C ARG A 129 5.48 5.08 45.27
N ASN A 130 5.32 6.39 45.04
CA ASN A 130 5.60 7.01 43.75
C ASN A 130 7.09 7.03 43.41
N ASP A 131 7.98 7.09 44.39
CA ASP A 131 9.43 7.04 44.15
C ASP A 131 9.91 5.65 43.69
N GLN A 132 9.21 4.59 44.09
CA GLN A 132 9.45 3.24 43.57
C GLN A 132 8.96 3.10 42.12
N ALA A 133 7.93 3.86 41.73
CA ALA A 133 7.29 3.74 40.42
C ALA A 133 8.12 4.32 39.26
N GLU A 134 9.05 5.25 39.52
CA GLU A 134 9.87 5.91 38.49
C GLU A 134 10.70 4.91 37.65
N HIS A 135 11.15 3.82 38.27
CA HIS A 135 12.01 2.81 37.64
C HIS A 135 11.27 1.52 37.29
N VAL A 136 9.95 1.55 37.16
CA VAL A 136 9.12 0.34 36.98
C VAL A 136 8.43 0.30 35.63
N ILE A 137 8.50 -0.88 35.00
CA ILE A 137 7.59 -1.31 33.94
C ILE A 137 6.57 -2.26 34.58
N ALA A 138 5.31 -1.84 34.67
CA ALA A 138 4.29 -2.62 35.37
C ALA A 138 3.62 -3.62 34.44
N PHE A 139 3.36 -4.82 34.94
CA PHE A 139 2.52 -5.83 34.29
C PHE A 139 1.14 -5.81 34.94
N VAL A 140 0.09 -5.82 34.12
CA VAL A 140 -1.28 -6.07 34.58
C VAL A 140 -1.45 -7.55 34.89
N SER A 141 -2.35 -7.87 35.82
CA SER A 141 -2.77 -9.23 36.15
C SER A 141 -2.90 -10.13 34.92
N ASP A 142 -2.14 -11.23 34.90
CA ASP A 142 -2.09 -12.16 33.77
C ASP A 142 -3.36 -13.02 33.61
N TRP A 143 -4.16 -13.09 34.68
CA TRP A 143 -5.39 -13.88 34.78
C TRP A 143 -6.64 -13.16 34.25
N LEU A 144 -6.57 -11.88 33.88
CA LEU A 144 -7.69 -11.16 33.29
C LEU A 144 -8.08 -11.74 31.93
N GLU A 145 -9.39 -11.92 31.69
CA GLU A 145 -9.94 -12.49 30.46
C GLU A 145 -10.93 -11.54 29.78
N LEU A 146 -10.40 -10.49 29.16
CA LEU A 146 -11.18 -9.47 28.43
C LEU A 146 -11.91 -10.04 27.19
N ASP A 147 -11.50 -11.21 26.72
CA ASP A 147 -12.04 -11.96 25.61
C ASP A 147 -12.81 -13.22 26.07
N SER A 148 -13.26 -13.28 27.33
CA SER A 148 -14.08 -14.40 27.81
C SER A 148 -15.44 -14.45 27.10
N HIS A 149 -15.87 -15.66 26.73
CA HIS A 149 -17.24 -15.90 26.24
C HIS A 149 -18.29 -15.73 27.34
N ILE A 150 -17.88 -15.79 28.61
CA ILE A 150 -18.77 -15.58 29.75
C ILE A 150 -18.82 -14.08 30.02
N GLU A 151 -19.99 -13.48 29.77
CA GLU A 151 -20.20 -12.03 29.89
C GLU A 151 -19.81 -11.48 31.27
N GLY A 152 -20.19 -12.16 32.36
CA GLY A 152 -19.83 -11.72 33.72
C GLY A 152 -18.31 -11.69 33.97
N VAL A 153 -17.59 -12.73 33.53
CA VAL A 153 -16.11 -12.80 33.66
C VAL A 153 -15.46 -11.68 32.87
N ARG A 154 -15.95 -11.43 31.65
CA ARG A 154 -15.45 -10.36 30.80
C ARG A 154 -15.71 -8.98 31.42
N TYR A 155 -16.94 -8.73 31.86
CA TYR A 155 -17.34 -7.48 32.51
C TYR A 155 -16.51 -7.19 33.76
N ASP A 156 -16.33 -8.18 34.63
CA ASP A 156 -15.52 -8.05 35.84
C ASP A 156 -14.02 -7.90 35.51
N SER A 157 -13.53 -8.54 34.45
CA SER A 157 -12.14 -8.35 33.99
C SER A 157 -11.90 -6.93 33.47
N GLU A 158 -12.89 -6.31 32.81
CA GLU A 158 -12.81 -4.92 32.34
C GLU A 158 -12.79 -3.93 33.50
N ILE A 159 -13.57 -4.18 34.56
CA ILE A 159 -13.54 -3.36 35.78
C ILE A 159 -12.17 -3.47 36.47
N ALA A 160 -11.66 -4.70 36.63
CA ALA A 160 -10.36 -4.95 37.25
C ALA A 160 -9.22 -4.31 36.44
N LEU A 161 -9.23 -4.44 35.10
CA LEU A 161 -8.26 -3.77 34.23
C LEU A 161 -8.27 -2.26 34.45
N ARG A 162 -9.46 -1.64 34.43
CA ARG A 162 -9.58 -0.19 34.61
C ARG A 162 -9.04 0.24 35.97
N GLN A 163 -9.31 -0.53 37.03
CA GLN A 163 -8.79 -0.26 38.37
C GLN A 163 -7.25 -0.35 38.42
N GLU A 164 -6.66 -1.37 37.79
CA GLU A 164 -5.19 -1.50 37.69
C GLU A 164 -4.56 -0.34 36.92
N LEU A 165 -5.13 0.06 35.78
CA LEU A 165 -4.62 1.19 34.99
C LEU A 165 -4.78 2.54 35.69
N GLN A 166 -5.88 2.73 36.44
CA GLN A 166 -6.07 3.91 37.29
C GLN A 166 -5.02 3.96 38.40
N TYR A 167 -4.71 2.82 39.02
CA TYR A 167 -3.69 2.75 40.06
C TYR A 167 -2.28 3.00 39.52
N ALA A 168 -1.95 2.43 38.35
CA ALA A 168 -0.70 2.74 37.65
C ALA A 168 -0.59 4.24 37.30
N SER A 169 -1.71 4.84 36.86
CA SER A 169 -1.79 6.28 36.58
C SER A 169 -1.57 7.13 37.84
N TYR A 170 -2.14 6.72 38.98
CA TYR A 170 -1.94 7.38 40.27
C TYR A 170 -0.48 7.37 40.72
N LEU A 171 0.21 6.23 40.52
CA LEU A 171 1.62 6.06 40.85
C LEU A 171 2.56 6.80 39.88
N GLY A 172 2.05 7.33 38.77
CA GLY A 172 2.86 7.99 37.74
C GLY A 172 3.65 7.01 36.85
N ILE A 173 3.25 5.74 36.79
CA ILE A 173 3.85 4.74 35.90
C ILE A 173 3.53 5.11 34.46
N LEU A 174 4.53 5.04 33.57
CA LEU A 174 4.38 5.43 32.16
C LEU A 174 4.19 4.24 31.22
N ASN A 175 4.70 3.06 31.57
CA ASN A 175 4.68 1.87 30.70
C ASN A 175 4.00 0.71 31.42
N VAL A 176 2.92 0.20 30.83
CA VAL A 176 2.15 -0.92 31.37
C VAL A 176 2.00 -2.01 30.31
N ILE A 177 2.32 -3.24 30.69
CA ILE A 177 2.20 -4.42 29.84
C ILE A 177 0.92 -5.18 30.17
N LEU A 178 0.05 -5.33 29.17
CA LEU A 178 -1.23 -6.04 29.25
C LEU A 178 -1.04 -7.54 28.96
N PRO A 179 -1.89 -8.43 29.52
CA PRO A 179 -1.85 -9.85 29.20
C PRO A 179 -2.17 -10.11 27.74
N SER A 180 -1.61 -11.19 27.17
CA SER A 180 -1.97 -11.62 25.81
C SER A 180 -3.46 -11.95 25.72
N PRO A 181 -4.14 -11.61 24.62
CA PRO A 181 -5.43 -12.22 24.32
C PRO A 181 -5.29 -13.75 24.33
N ARG A 182 -6.31 -14.44 24.85
CA ARG A 182 -6.34 -15.90 24.98
C ARG A 182 -7.11 -16.57 23.85
N ARG A 183 -7.99 -15.82 23.17
CA ARG A 183 -8.95 -16.34 22.19
C ARG A 183 -8.96 -15.44 20.96
N GLY A 184 -8.31 -15.90 19.88
CA GLY A 184 -8.22 -15.13 18.62
C GLY A 184 -9.56 -14.75 18.00
N GLN A 185 -10.60 -15.58 18.15
CA GLN A 185 -11.94 -15.31 17.60
C GLN A 185 -12.67 -14.12 18.26
N GLU A 186 -12.31 -13.80 19.51
CA GLU A 186 -12.94 -12.75 20.33
C GLU A 186 -12.02 -11.54 20.53
N VAL A 187 -10.94 -11.44 19.75
CA VAL A 187 -9.92 -10.38 19.89
C VAL A 187 -10.50 -8.97 19.77
N THR A 188 -11.57 -8.79 19.00
CA THR A 188 -12.27 -7.49 18.87
C THR A 188 -12.83 -7.03 20.21
N THR A 189 -13.31 -7.95 21.03
CA THR A 189 -13.84 -7.66 22.37
C THR A 189 -12.74 -7.23 23.32
N TYR A 190 -11.58 -7.90 23.26
CA TYR A 190 -10.36 -7.50 23.97
C TYR A 190 -9.89 -6.09 23.53
N ALA A 191 -9.89 -5.83 22.22
CA ALA A 191 -9.49 -4.55 21.66
C ALA A 191 -10.43 -3.39 22.06
N ARG A 192 -11.75 -3.65 22.11
CA ARG A 192 -12.74 -2.68 22.61
C ARG A 192 -12.45 -2.31 24.06
N ALA A 193 -12.20 -3.29 24.93
CA ALA A 193 -11.88 -3.03 26.33
C ALA A 193 -10.65 -2.12 26.51
N ILE A 194 -9.62 -2.31 25.66
CA ILE A 194 -8.45 -1.43 25.63
C ILE A 194 -8.82 -0.03 25.13
N ASN A 195 -9.58 0.07 24.04
CA ASN A 195 -9.99 1.35 23.48
C ASN A 195 -10.82 2.19 24.47
N ASP A 196 -11.68 1.54 25.24
CA ASP A 196 -12.47 2.18 26.31
C ASP A 196 -11.57 2.70 27.44
N CYS A 197 -10.50 1.97 27.78
CA CYS A 197 -9.51 2.43 28.75
C CYS A 197 -8.70 3.62 28.22
N LEU A 198 -8.30 3.61 26.94
CA LEU A 198 -7.57 4.71 26.32
C LEU A 198 -8.39 6.01 26.28
N SER A 199 -9.70 5.89 26.07
CA SER A 199 -10.66 6.99 26.01
C SER A 199 -11.12 7.47 27.39
N SER A 200 -10.82 6.72 28.45
CA SER A 200 -11.24 7.04 29.81
C SER A 200 -10.47 8.24 30.38
N SER A 201 -11.18 9.22 30.95
CA SER A 201 -10.57 10.34 31.67
C SER A 201 -9.87 9.93 32.97
N THR A 202 -10.11 8.69 33.45
CA THR A 202 -9.51 8.17 34.68
C THR A 202 -8.15 7.53 34.46
N VAL A 203 -7.79 7.22 33.21
CA VAL A 203 -6.48 6.66 32.84
C VAL A 203 -5.62 7.79 32.28
N SER A 204 -4.39 7.91 32.77
CA SER A 204 -3.49 8.99 32.36
C SER A 204 -3.26 8.99 30.84
N PRO A 205 -3.36 10.16 30.15
CA PRO A 205 -3.08 10.25 28.72
C PRO A 205 -1.61 9.98 28.37
N TYR A 206 -0.72 10.03 29.37
CA TYR A 206 0.71 9.72 29.21
C TYR A 206 1.04 8.24 29.38
N LEU A 207 0.07 7.41 29.79
CA LEU A 207 0.24 5.98 29.94
C LEU A 207 0.32 5.30 28.57
N SER A 208 1.41 4.57 28.33
CA SER A 208 1.58 3.65 27.20
C SER A 208 1.17 2.23 27.60
N LEU A 209 0.35 1.60 26.76
CA LEU A 209 -0.17 0.25 26.92
C LEU A 209 0.50 -0.66 25.90
N SER A 210 1.34 -1.57 26.37
CA SER A 210 1.98 -2.58 25.53
C SER A 210 1.28 -3.91 25.67
N ILE A 211 0.81 -4.47 24.57
CA ILE A 211 0.10 -5.75 24.58
C ILE A 211 1.13 -6.86 24.46
N ARG A 212 1.14 -7.81 25.41
CA ARG A 212 2.02 -8.97 25.32
C ARG A 212 1.54 -9.88 24.19
N ILE A 213 2.36 -10.10 23.16
CA ILE A 213 2.01 -10.93 22.00
C ILE A 213 3.16 -11.89 21.70
N PRO A 214 2.92 -13.21 21.59
CA PRO A 214 3.94 -14.15 21.15
C PRO A 214 4.25 -13.96 19.66
N VAL A 215 5.48 -14.29 19.24
CA VAL A 215 5.86 -14.21 17.81
C VAL A 215 4.98 -15.13 16.96
N CYS A 216 4.68 -16.33 17.45
CA CYS A 216 3.79 -17.32 16.83
C CYS A 216 3.11 -18.19 17.90
N ASP A 217 1.91 -18.69 17.61
CA ASP A 217 1.12 -19.51 18.56
C ASP A 217 1.56 -20.99 18.61
N ILE A 218 2.29 -21.46 17.60
CA ILE A 218 2.74 -22.86 17.48
C ILE A 218 4.27 -22.89 17.47
N PRO A 219 4.94 -23.68 18.33
CA PRO A 219 6.37 -23.96 18.16
C PRO A 219 6.55 -24.78 16.88
N PRO A 220 7.52 -24.47 16.00
CA PRO A 220 7.79 -25.32 14.84
C PRO A 220 8.15 -26.73 15.35
N GLU A 221 7.26 -27.71 15.15
CA GLU A 221 7.59 -29.10 15.39
C GLU A 221 8.60 -29.57 14.34
N ASP A 222 9.67 -30.22 14.77
CA ASP A 222 10.58 -30.96 13.89
C ASP A 222 9.80 -32.09 13.22
N GLY A 223 9.29 -31.85 12.00
CA GLY A 223 8.76 -32.87 11.11
C GLY A 223 7.23 -33.05 11.09
N ALA A 224 6.45 -31.96 11.10
CA ALA A 224 5.02 -32.04 10.83
C ALA A 224 4.73 -32.39 9.35
N ALA A 225 4.67 -33.70 9.07
CA ALA A 225 4.02 -34.22 7.88
C ALA A 225 2.49 -34.07 8.01
N ALA A 226 1.85 -33.59 6.93
CA ALA A 226 0.41 -33.61 6.66
C ALA A 226 -0.50 -32.47 7.19
N LYS A 227 -0.11 -31.20 6.97
CA LYS A 227 -1.07 -30.09 6.76
C LYS A 227 -0.79 -29.39 5.43
N GLY A 228 -1.81 -28.86 4.76
CA GLY A 228 -1.63 -28.08 3.53
C GLY A 228 -0.77 -26.85 3.77
N VAL A 229 -0.08 -26.36 2.72
CA VAL A 229 0.82 -25.20 2.81
C VAL A 229 0.08 -23.94 3.30
N ASN A 230 -1.16 -23.72 2.85
CA ASN A 230 -1.98 -22.56 3.23
C ASN A 230 -2.40 -22.58 4.72
N ASP A 231 -2.79 -23.76 5.25
CA ASP A 231 -3.20 -23.89 6.66
C ASP A 231 -2.05 -23.58 7.63
N TYR A 232 -0.82 -23.90 7.25
CA TYR A 232 0.37 -23.66 8.07
C TYR A 232 0.80 -22.18 8.07
N GLU A 233 0.64 -21.47 6.96
CA GLU A 233 0.98 -20.05 6.83
C GLU A 233 -0.01 -19.12 7.55
N ASP A 234 -1.30 -19.46 7.53
CA ASP A 234 -2.32 -18.76 8.31
C ASP A 234 -2.10 -18.95 9.82
N GLU A 235 -1.74 -20.15 10.26
CA GLU A 235 -1.37 -20.43 11.65
C GLU A 235 -0.14 -19.61 12.11
N LEU A 236 0.85 -19.43 11.24
CA LEU A 236 2.05 -18.62 11.51
C LEU A 236 1.80 -17.10 11.50
N SER A 237 0.68 -16.67 10.92
CA SER A 237 0.30 -15.26 10.82
C SER A 237 -0.74 -14.84 11.88
N ALA A 238 -1.33 -15.79 12.59
CA ALA A 238 -2.43 -15.56 13.54
C ALA A 238 -2.10 -14.50 14.61
N THR A 239 -0.91 -14.54 15.21
CA THR A 239 -0.49 -13.60 16.26
C THR A 239 -0.31 -12.17 15.75
N TRP A 240 0.24 -12.01 14.54
CA TRP A 240 0.35 -10.71 13.89
C TRP A 240 -1.03 -10.20 13.45
N GLN A 241 -1.92 -11.07 12.94
CA GLN A 241 -3.30 -10.70 12.62
C GLN A 241 -4.07 -10.27 13.88
N MET A 242 -3.86 -10.94 15.00
CA MET A 242 -4.42 -10.56 16.30
C MET A 242 -3.97 -9.15 16.71
N TRP A 243 -2.66 -8.86 16.62
CA TRP A 243 -2.13 -7.50 16.80
C TRP A 243 -2.79 -6.50 15.84
N ASN A 244 -2.87 -6.86 14.56
CA ASN A 244 -3.45 -6.04 13.52
C ASN A 244 -4.91 -5.67 13.82
N THR A 245 -5.71 -6.61 14.29
CA THR A 245 -7.11 -6.33 14.69
C THR A 245 -7.16 -5.36 15.85
N ILE A 246 -6.31 -5.55 16.87
CA ILE A 246 -6.33 -4.67 18.05
C ILE A 246 -5.98 -3.24 17.68
N ARG A 247 -4.89 -3.03 16.93
CA ARG A 247 -4.50 -1.68 16.51
C ARG A 247 -5.55 -1.01 15.62
N MET A 248 -6.24 -1.77 14.75
CA MET A 248 -7.28 -1.21 13.88
C MET A 248 -8.49 -0.74 14.68
N VAL A 249 -8.88 -1.49 15.72
CA VAL A 249 -9.97 -1.10 16.63
C VAL A 249 -9.60 0.10 17.52
N CYS A 250 -8.37 0.13 18.04
CA CYS A 250 -7.88 1.26 18.85
C CYS A 250 -7.60 2.53 18.02
N GLY A 251 -7.54 2.42 16.69
CA GLY A 251 -7.26 3.53 15.79
C GLY A 251 -5.81 4.04 15.83
N PRO A 252 -5.52 5.14 15.12
CA PRO A 252 -4.16 5.67 15.00
C PRO A 252 -3.70 6.33 16.31
N THR A 253 -3.03 5.56 17.17
CA THR A 253 -2.51 5.99 18.46
C THR A 253 -1.08 5.50 18.70
N GLN A 254 -0.25 6.34 19.30
CA GLN A 254 1.11 5.99 19.74
C GLN A 254 1.12 5.39 21.15
N ARG A 255 -0.01 5.42 21.86
CA ARG A 255 -0.16 4.89 23.23
C ARG A 255 -0.33 3.37 23.27
N VAL A 256 -0.49 2.72 22.13
CA VAL A 256 -0.60 1.26 22.04
C VAL A 256 0.62 0.74 21.29
N SER A 257 1.25 -0.27 21.86
CA SER A 257 2.47 -0.87 21.33
C SER A 257 2.50 -2.38 21.58
N VAL A 258 3.49 -3.07 21.03
CA VAL A 258 3.69 -4.50 21.22
C VAL A 258 4.76 -4.74 22.28
N ALA A 259 4.47 -5.64 23.22
CA ALA A 259 5.46 -6.32 24.05
C ALA A 259 5.65 -7.74 23.49
N LEU A 260 6.68 -7.92 22.66
CA LEU A 260 6.89 -9.18 21.96
C LEU A 260 7.45 -10.24 22.91
N ASP A 261 6.69 -11.31 23.10
CA ASP A 261 7.07 -12.43 23.95
C ASP A 261 7.88 -13.45 23.14
N LEU A 262 9.18 -13.52 23.46
CA LEU A 262 10.14 -14.38 22.77
C LEU A 262 10.37 -15.71 23.51
N THR A 263 9.44 -16.11 24.38
CA THR A 263 9.53 -17.40 25.10
C THR A 263 9.46 -18.59 24.14
N ALA A 264 8.65 -18.50 23.08
CA ALA A 264 8.53 -19.55 22.07
C ALA A 264 9.69 -19.51 21.05
N ALA A 265 9.98 -20.65 20.43
CA ALA A 265 10.95 -20.70 19.33
C ALA A 265 10.46 -19.87 18.13
N LEU A 266 11.40 -19.18 17.46
CA LEU A 266 11.06 -18.38 16.30
C LEU A 266 10.76 -19.26 15.07
N PRO A 267 9.79 -18.87 14.23
CA PRO A 267 9.55 -19.53 12.94
C PRO A 267 10.74 -19.35 12.00
N ALA A 268 11.02 -20.36 11.19
CA ALA A 268 12.14 -20.35 10.26
C ALA A 268 11.92 -19.45 9.04
N GLN A 269 10.66 -19.10 8.70
CA GLN A 269 10.36 -18.22 7.57
C GLN A 269 10.75 -16.75 7.87
N PRO A 270 11.71 -16.15 7.13
CA PRO A 270 12.16 -14.79 7.40
C PRO A 270 11.06 -13.72 7.22
N GLY A 271 10.14 -13.91 6.27
CA GLY A 271 9.08 -12.93 6.01
C GLY A 271 8.03 -12.83 7.13
N VAL A 272 7.78 -13.92 7.86
CA VAL A 272 6.92 -13.90 9.05
C VAL A 272 7.51 -12.99 10.13
N LEU A 273 8.83 -13.06 10.33
CA LEU A 273 9.57 -12.26 11.30
C LEU A 273 9.69 -10.79 10.87
N ALA A 274 9.93 -10.53 9.58
CA ALA A 274 10.17 -9.20 9.04
C ALA A 274 9.00 -8.22 9.27
N ARG A 275 7.76 -8.72 9.42
CA ARG A 275 6.59 -7.89 9.73
C ARG A 275 6.76 -7.07 11.01
N TRP A 276 7.35 -7.69 12.05
CA TRP A 276 7.53 -7.05 13.35
C TRP A 276 8.50 -5.87 13.34
N SER A 277 9.38 -5.73 12.35
CA SER A 277 10.29 -4.57 12.26
C SER A 277 9.59 -3.29 11.83
N ALA A 278 8.41 -3.39 11.21
CA ALA A 278 7.55 -2.26 10.84
C ALA A 278 6.57 -1.85 11.95
N GLU A 279 6.33 -2.74 12.91
CA GLU A 279 5.38 -2.54 14.00
C GLU A 279 6.00 -1.73 15.15
N HIS A 280 5.15 -1.10 15.96
CA HIS A 280 5.57 -0.39 17.17
C HIS A 280 5.88 -1.37 18.31
N VAL A 281 7.00 -2.09 18.18
CA VAL A 281 7.50 -3.00 19.22
C VAL A 281 8.28 -2.22 20.27
N GLN A 282 7.65 -1.98 21.42
CA GLN A 282 8.22 -1.20 22.51
C GLN A 282 8.98 -2.06 23.51
N HIS A 283 8.57 -3.32 23.72
CA HIS A 283 9.21 -4.23 24.67
C HIS A 283 9.55 -5.58 24.03
N LEU A 284 10.68 -6.18 24.43
CA LEU A 284 11.07 -7.54 24.09
C LEU A 284 11.24 -8.35 25.36
N ILE A 285 10.48 -9.43 25.54
CA ILE A 285 10.53 -10.27 26.72
C ILE A 285 11.37 -11.52 26.42
N LEU A 286 12.50 -11.65 27.12
CA LEU A 286 13.50 -12.70 26.93
C LEU A 286 13.69 -13.48 28.24
N PRO A 287 12.99 -14.62 28.44
CA PRO A 287 13.29 -15.47 29.58
C PRO A 287 14.64 -16.17 29.42
N ALA A 288 15.29 -16.53 30.53
CA ALA A 288 16.55 -17.28 30.54
C ALA A 288 16.51 -18.59 29.73
N THR A 289 15.32 -19.17 29.54
CA THR A 289 15.09 -20.37 28.72
C THR A 289 15.29 -20.15 27.22
N THR A 290 15.33 -18.90 26.74
CA THR A 290 15.61 -18.57 25.32
C THR A 290 17.09 -18.67 24.96
N PHE A 291 17.95 -18.69 25.97
CA PHE A 291 19.39 -18.77 25.81
C PHE A 291 19.84 -20.24 25.79
N ILE A 292 20.92 -20.48 25.06
CA ILE A 292 21.62 -21.76 24.99
C ILE A 292 23.05 -21.56 25.52
N PRO A 293 23.68 -22.59 26.11
CA PRO A 293 25.07 -22.51 26.52
C PRO A 293 26.02 -22.50 25.30
N ASN A 294 27.03 -21.64 25.32
CA ASN A 294 28.15 -21.75 24.39
C ASN A 294 29.16 -22.82 24.84
N GLY A 295 30.27 -23.00 24.10
CA GLY A 295 31.32 -23.97 24.46
C GLY A 295 32.06 -23.72 25.79
N LYS A 296 31.77 -22.60 26.47
CA LYS A 296 32.26 -22.26 27.82
C LYS A 296 31.11 -22.16 28.84
N ASP A 297 29.92 -22.68 28.54
CA ASP A 297 28.71 -22.65 29.38
C ASP A 297 28.16 -21.23 29.71
N TYR A 298 28.54 -20.20 28.95
CA TYR A 298 27.92 -18.86 29.05
C TYR A 298 26.61 -18.82 28.23
N PRO A 299 25.58 -18.07 28.69
CA PRO A 299 24.34 -17.89 27.94
C PRO A 299 24.56 -17.11 26.65
N VAL A 300 24.13 -17.67 25.53
CA VAL A 300 24.09 -17.04 24.21
C VAL A 300 22.76 -17.32 23.52
N LEU A 301 22.37 -16.55 22.51
CA LEU A 301 21.11 -16.78 21.79
C LEU A 301 21.36 -17.61 20.51
N PRO A 302 20.37 -18.41 20.05
CA PRO A 302 20.44 -19.07 18.75
C PRO A 302 20.64 -18.07 17.59
N LYS A 303 21.23 -18.52 16.47
CA LYS A 303 21.56 -17.64 15.33
C LYS A 303 20.36 -16.92 14.73
N LEU A 304 19.22 -17.61 14.59
CA LEU A 304 17.98 -17.01 14.10
C LEU A 304 17.49 -15.87 15.02
N MET A 305 17.53 -16.08 16.34
CA MET A 305 17.20 -15.05 17.34
C MET A 305 18.20 -13.89 17.32
N GLN A 306 19.51 -14.16 17.15
CA GLN A 306 20.50 -13.10 16.97
C GLN A 306 20.18 -12.20 15.77
N GLY A 307 19.80 -12.79 14.63
CA GLY A 307 19.39 -12.04 13.44
C GLY A 307 18.16 -11.16 13.72
N PHE A 308 17.10 -11.80 14.22
CA PHE A 308 15.83 -11.12 14.52
C PHE A 308 15.99 -9.95 15.50
N LEU A 309 16.74 -10.13 16.59
CA LEU A 309 17.00 -9.04 17.54
C LEU A 309 17.82 -7.90 16.93
N ARG A 310 18.79 -8.21 16.06
CA ARG A 310 19.60 -7.17 15.39
C ARG A 310 18.73 -6.27 14.50
N ASP A 311 17.72 -6.83 13.85
CA ASP A 311 16.78 -6.08 13.04
C ASP A 311 15.86 -5.19 13.89
N LEU A 312 15.55 -5.60 15.13
CA LEU A 312 14.71 -4.83 16.05
C LEU A 312 15.48 -3.80 16.89
N PHE A 313 16.78 -3.98 17.14
CA PHE A 313 17.57 -3.03 17.94
C PHE A 313 17.62 -1.62 17.35
N LYS A 314 17.46 -1.48 16.03
CA LYS A 314 17.36 -0.17 15.37
C LYS A 314 16.19 0.65 15.91
N ASN A 315 15.13 0.00 16.40
CA ASN A 315 13.95 0.63 17.01
C ASN A 315 14.12 0.93 18.51
N ARG A 316 15.26 0.53 19.12
CA ARG A 316 15.62 0.79 20.53
C ARG A 316 14.55 0.33 21.55
N PRO A 317 14.13 -0.95 21.51
CA PRO A 317 13.11 -1.46 22.43
C PRO A 317 13.60 -1.53 23.88
N ASN A 318 12.67 -1.69 24.82
CA ASN A 318 12.94 -2.05 26.21
C ASN A 318 13.11 -3.57 26.32
N ILE A 319 14.29 -4.03 26.75
CA ILE A 319 14.59 -5.46 26.90
C ILE A 319 14.25 -5.91 28.31
N ILE A 320 13.30 -6.83 28.44
CA ILE A 320 12.89 -7.41 29.73
C ILE A 320 13.48 -8.81 29.85
N LEU A 321 14.41 -8.99 30.80
CA LEU A 321 14.99 -10.29 31.10
C LEU A 321 14.26 -10.92 32.28
N SER A 322 13.75 -12.14 32.09
CA SER A 322 13.04 -12.88 33.14
C SER A 322 13.67 -14.23 33.42
N LYS A 323 13.44 -14.76 34.63
CA LYS A 323 13.95 -16.07 35.07
C LYS A 323 15.48 -16.21 35.05
N THR A 324 16.22 -15.11 34.99
CA THR A 324 17.69 -15.08 34.98
C THR A 324 18.31 -15.60 36.28
N GLN A 325 17.59 -15.46 37.40
CA GLN A 325 18.00 -15.94 38.73
C GLN A 325 17.92 -17.45 38.91
N ILE A 326 17.24 -18.18 38.00
CA ILE A 326 17.11 -19.64 38.08
C ILE A 326 18.45 -20.34 37.76
N ASN A 327 19.48 -19.59 37.32
CA ASN A 327 20.83 -20.09 37.05
C ASN A 327 20.87 -21.31 36.12
N LEU A 328 20.09 -21.26 35.03
CA LEU A 328 20.05 -22.31 34.01
C LEU A 328 21.40 -22.52 33.30
N HIS A 329 22.26 -21.49 33.29
CA HIS A 329 23.59 -21.51 32.69
C HIS A 329 24.65 -21.47 33.80
N LYS A 330 25.66 -22.35 33.71
CA LYS A 330 26.63 -22.55 34.79
C LYS A 330 27.59 -21.37 34.97
N MET A 331 27.94 -20.67 33.89
CA MET A 331 28.93 -19.60 33.90
C MET A 331 28.30 -18.22 33.69
N GLY A 332 28.86 -17.21 34.34
CA GLY A 332 28.52 -15.79 34.15
C GLY A 332 27.40 -15.23 35.05
N GLY A 333 26.57 -16.09 35.65
CA GLY A 333 25.49 -15.68 36.55
C GLY A 333 24.40 -14.83 35.86
N GLU A 334 23.58 -14.14 36.66
CA GLU A 334 22.45 -13.35 36.17
C GLU A 334 22.85 -12.23 35.20
N LEU A 335 23.99 -11.58 35.42
CA LEU A 335 24.42 -10.44 34.61
C LEU A 335 24.83 -10.84 33.19
N ALA A 336 25.22 -12.10 32.98
CA ALA A 336 25.72 -12.56 31.69
C ALA A 336 24.67 -12.46 30.58
N TYR A 337 23.38 -12.62 30.90
CA TYR A 337 22.29 -12.47 29.94
C TYR A 337 22.19 -11.03 29.42
N ALA A 338 22.17 -10.04 30.32
CA ALA A 338 22.13 -8.62 29.95
C ALA A 338 23.40 -8.18 29.22
N GLN A 339 24.56 -8.63 29.67
CA GLN A 339 25.84 -8.34 29.00
C GLN A 339 25.88 -8.90 27.58
N TYR A 340 25.36 -10.11 27.37
CA TYR A 340 25.32 -10.73 26.06
C TYR A 340 24.36 -9.99 25.10
N VAL A 341 23.16 -9.64 25.54
CA VAL A 341 22.21 -8.88 24.70
C VAL A 341 22.76 -7.49 24.37
N ARG A 342 23.40 -6.79 25.33
CA ARG A 342 24.12 -5.53 25.07
C ARG A 342 25.24 -5.68 24.07
N HIS A 343 25.98 -6.79 24.13
CA HIS A 343 27.01 -7.09 23.14
C HIS A 343 26.39 -7.29 21.76
N LEU A 344 25.26 -7.99 21.63
CA LEU A 344 24.54 -8.13 20.36
C LEU A 344 24.06 -6.77 19.84
N GLU A 345 23.46 -5.93 20.69
CA GLU A 345 23.03 -4.58 20.31
C GLU A 345 24.21 -3.73 19.83
N LYS A 346 25.30 -3.67 20.60
CA LYS A 346 26.49 -2.88 20.26
C LYS A 346 27.16 -3.35 18.96
N THR A 347 27.12 -4.65 18.68
CA THR A 347 27.71 -5.23 17.46
C THR A 347 26.72 -5.33 16.30
N SER A 348 25.49 -4.81 16.42
CA SER A 348 24.54 -4.84 15.31
C SER A 348 25.03 -3.98 14.15
N PRO A 349 24.84 -4.41 12.89
CA PRO A 349 25.30 -3.65 11.73
C PRO A 349 24.80 -2.20 11.75
N PHE A 350 23.53 -1.99 12.10
CA PHE A 350 22.94 -0.66 12.21
C PHE A 350 23.64 0.21 13.26
N ASN A 351 23.87 -0.28 14.49
CA ASN A 351 24.51 0.54 15.52
C ASN A 351 25.97 0.83 15.21
N VAL A 352 26.68 -0.14 14.62
CA VAL A 352 28.07 0.06 14.15
C VAL A 352 28.12 1.12 13.06
N ALA A 353 27.23 1.05 12.07
CA ALA A 353 27.15 2.06 11.00
C ALA A 353 26.75 3.43 11.56
N ARG A 354 25.73 3.48 12.42
CA ARG A 354 25.26 4.72 13.06
C ARG A 354 26.37 5.38 13.86
N ASP A 355 27.14 4.61 14.64
CA ASP A 355 28.17 5.08 15.59
C ASP A 355 29.58 5.17 14.98
N ALA A 356 29.73 4.97 13.67
CA ALA A 356 30.99 5.13 12.96
C ALA A 356 31.53 6.56 13.08
N THR A 357 32.78 6.69 13.56
CA THR A 357 33.51 7.97 13.63
C THR A 357 34.55 8.15 12.53
N ASP A 358 35.02 7.04 11.96
CA ASP A 358 36.16 7.02 11.04
C ASP A 358 35.73 7.30 9.58
N HIS A 359 34.45 7.12 9.27
CA HIS A 359 33.83 7.44 7.99
C HIS A 359 32.34 7.76 8.18
N LEU A 360 31.82 8.71 7.38
CA LEU A 360 30.40 9.06 7.37
C LEU A 360 29.61 7.99 6.62
N THR A 361 28.74 7.30 7.33
CA THR A 361 27.70 6.40 6.81
C THR A 361 26.36 7.12 6.68
N VAL A 362 25.42 6.53 5.94
CA VAL A 362 24.05 7.07 5.82
C VAL A 362 23.39 7.15 7.20
N GLU A 363 23.56 6.12 8.03
CA GLU A 363 22.98 6.05 9.38
C GLU A 363 23.58 7.08 10.33
N SER A 364 24.89 7.35 10.23
CA SER A 364 25.55 8.37 11.06
C SER A 364 25.13 9.79 10.65
N PHE A 365 24.94 10.03 9.35
CA PHE A 365 24.54 11.32 8.80
C PHE A 365 23.05 11.61 9.02
N GLY A 366 22.21 10.60 8.85
CA GLY A 366 20.75 10.69 8.98
C GLY A 366 20.21 10.62 10.41
N ARG A 367 21.07 10.71 11.43
CA ARG A 367 20.63 10.73 12.84
C ARG A 367 19.61 11.83 13.09
N GLY A 368 18.43 11.45 13.58
CA GLY A 368 17.31 12.35 13.83
C GLY A 368 16.33 12.47 12.65
N TYR A 369 16.64 11.87 11.50
CA TYR A 369 15.78 11.84 10.33
C TYR A 369 15.05 10.49 10.13
N GLU A 370 15.30 9.51 11.01
CA GLU A 370 14.66 8.19 10.95
C GLU A 370 13.12 8.32 11.04
N ASP A 371 12.42 7.87 10.01
CA ASP A 371 10.96 8.02 9.84
C ASP A 371 10.43 9.47 9.92
N TYR A 372 11.27 10.47 9.61
CA TYR A 372 10.88 11.89 9.59
C TYR A 372 10.46 12.34 8.17
N LEU A 373 9.19 12.70 8.01
CA LEU A 373 8.61 13.15 6.74
C LEU A 373 9.11 14.55 6.35
N GLN A 374 9.69 14.66 5.16
CA GLN A 374 10.15 15.94 4.59
C GLN A 374 9.51 16.17 3.23
N ALA A 375 9.09 17.40 2.96
CA ALA A 375 8.67 17.78 1.61
C ALA A 375 9.87 17.64 0.64
N PRO A 376 9.69 17.00 -0.53
CA PRO A 376 10.72 16.98 -1.57
C PRO A 376 11.10 18.41 -1.97
N LEU A 377 12.39 18.63 -2.20
CA LEU A 377 12.87 19.94 -2.67
C LEU A 377 12.33 20.22 -4.07
N GLN A 378 12.17 21.51 -4.40
CA GLN A 378 11.77 21.96 -5.74
C GLN A 378 12.74 23.02 -6.28
N PRO A 379 14.01 22.69 -6.58
CA PRO A 379 15.03 23.69 -6.90
C PRO A 379 14.76 24.49 -8.18
N LEU A 380 13.91 23.98 -9.07
CA LEU A 380 13.45 24.74 -10.25
C LEU A 380 12.50 25.87 -9.85
N MET A 381 11.54 25.58 -8.96
CA MET A 381 10.54 26.55 -8.50
C MET A 381 11.12 27.51 -7.45
N ASP A 382 11.87 26.97 -6.49
CA ASP A 382 12.39 27.71 -5.35
C ASP A 382 13.89 27.99 -5.45
N ASN A 383 14.34 29.05 -4.78
CA ASN A 383 15.76 29.32 -4.59
C ASN A 383 16.21 28.71 -3.27
N LEU A 384 17.01 27.64 -3.35
CA LEU A 384 17.53 26.95 -2.17
C LEU A 384 18.40 27.88 -1.29
N ALA A 385 18.32 27.66 0.02
CA ALA A 385 19.13 28.34 1.02
C ALA A 385 20.57 27.80 1.05
N SER A 386 21.51 28.60 1.56
CA SER A 386 22.93 28.19 1.63
C SER A 386 23.15 26.91 2.46
N MET A 387 22.39 26.70 3.54
CA MET A 387 22.53 25.50 4.37
C MET A 387 22.15 24.22 3.60
N THR A 388 21.16 24.29 2.69
CA THR A 388 20.77 23.16 1.85
C THR A 388 21.91 22.74 0.92
N TYR A 389 22.58 23.70 0.27
CA TYR A 389 23.77 23.41 -0.53
C TYR A 389 24.92 22.84 0.31
N GLU A 390 25.10 23.31 1.55
CA GLU A 390 26.14 22.78 2.44
C GLU A 390 25.90 21.31 2.79
N VAL A 391 24.64 20.91 2.99
CA VAL A 391 24.26 19.52 3.20
C VAL A 391 24.58 18.68 1.96
N PHE A 392 24.25 19.16 0.75
CA PHE A 392 24.61 18.46 -0.49
C PHE A 392 26.12 18.27 -0.65
N GLU A 393 26.89 19.29 -0.30
CA GLU A 393 28.35 19.32 -0.44
C GLU A 393 29.07 18.37 0.53
N LYS A 394 28.39 17.88 1.57
CA LYS A 394 28.95 16.89 2.51
C LYS A 394 29.03 15.48 1.96
N ASP A 395 28.45 15.20 0.79
CA ASP A 395 28.49 13.87 0.17
C ASP A 395 29.73 13.70 -0.74
N PRO A 396 30.79 13.00 -0.29
CA PRO A 396 31.99 12.83 -1.11
C PRO A 396 31.80 11.83 -2.24
N VAL A 397 30.83 10.91 -2.15
CA VAL A 397 30.63 9.81 -3.09
C VAL A 397 30.00 10.35 -4.36
N LYS A 398 28.94 11.15 -4.24
CA LYS A 398 28.27 11.82 -5.36
C LYS A 398 29.28 12.56 -6.24
N TYR A 399 30.05 13.46 -5.64
CA TYR A 399 30.99 14.30 -6.39
C TYR A 399 32.17 13.52 -6.99
N ARG A 400 32.63 12.45 -6.33
CA ARG A 400 33.65 11.55 -6.88
C ARG A 400 33.12 10.80 -8.12
N GLN A 401 31.87 10.33 -8.10
CA GLN A 401 31.25 9.68 -9.26
C GLN A 401 31.09 10.66 -10.43
N TYR A 402 30.66 11.90 -10.17
CA TYR A 402 30.61 12.94 -11.20
C TYR A 402 31.99 13.29 -11.79
N GLU A 403 33.02 13.45 -10.94
CA GLU A 403 34.39 13.65 -11.41
C GLU A 403 34.87 12.50 -12.30
N GLN A 404 34.60 11.26 -11.86
CA GLN A 404 34.99 10.06 -12.60
C GLN A 404 34.25 9.92 -13.94
N ALA A 405 32.97 10.27 -13.99
CA ALA A 405 32.17 10.29 -15.22
C ALA A 405 32.72 11.30 -16.23
N VAL A 406 32.96 12.55 -15.78
CA VAL A 406 33.53 13.61 -16.63
C VAL A 406 34.94 13.24 -17.10
N TYR A 407 35.78 12.69 -16.22
CA TYR A 407 37.11 12.22 -16.58
C TYR A 407 37.07 11.17 -17.70
N ARG A 408 36.19 10.17 -17.59
CA ARG A 408 36.03 9.14 -18.63
C ARG A 408 35.49 9.72 -19.94
N ALA A 409 34.51 10.63 -19.87
CA ALA A 409 33.97 11.30 -21.05
C ALA A 409 35.03 12.15 -21.78
N LEU A 410 35.94 12.80 -21.04
CA LEU A 410 37.06 13.56 -21.62
C LEU A 410 38.06 12.68 -22.35
N LEU A 411 38.35 11.49 -21.84
CA LEU A 411 39.30 10.56 -22.49
C LEU A 411 38.79 10.07 -23.85
N ASP A 412 37.48 9.93 -23.99
CA ASP A 412 36.79 9.52 -25.21
C ASP A 412 36.73 10.64 -26.28
N LYS A 413 36.94 11.90 -25.89
CA LYS A 413 37.01 13.03 -26.84
C LYS A 413 38.39 13.10 -27.50
N ILE A 414 38.47 13.84 -28.61
CA ILE A 414 39.68 13.93 -29.45
C ILE A 414 40.83 14.61 -28.66
N PRO A 415 42.01 13.97 -28.51
CA PRO A 415 43.11 14.43 -27.64
C PRO A 415 43.58 15.87 -27.82
N ASP A 416 43.65 16.36 -29.05
CA ASP A 416 44.23 17.66 -29.37
C ASP A 416 43.18 18.77 -29.58
N SER A 417 41.91 18.47 -29.31
CA SER A 417 40.81 19.44 -29.42
C SER A 417 40.43 20.00 -28.04
N THR A 418 40.12 21.30 -27.99
CA THR A 418 39.56 21.89 -26.77
C THR A 418 38.11 21.42 -26.61
N THR A 419 37.86 20.64 -25.56
CA THR A 419 36.53 20.12 -25.23
C THR A 419 35.73 21.16 -24.46
N ILE A 420 34.51 21.46 -24.91
CA ILE A 420 33.63 22.44 -24.26
C ILE A 420 32.69 21.73 -23.30
N ILE A 421 32.79 22.05 -22.00
CA ILE A 421 31.95 21.47 -20.94
C ILE A 421 30.96 22.53 -20.45
N CYS A 422 29.70 22.17 -20.24
CA CYS A 422 28.73 23.01 -19.56
C CYS A 422 28.20 22.31 -18.32
N VAL A 423 28.29 22.97 -17.17
CA VAL A 423 27.64 22.57 -15.92
C VAL A 423 26.35 23.36 -15.79
N ALA A 424 25.20 22.70 -15.98
CA ALA A 424 23.88 23.30 -15.93
C ALA A 424 23.22 23.05 -14.57
N GLY A 425 22.95 24.13 -13.82
CA GLY A 425 22.59 24.04 -12.40
C GLY A 425 23.82 23.91 -11.52
N ALA A 426 24.74 24.89 -11.60
CA ALA A 426 26.04 24.80 -10.94
C ALA A 426 26.00 24.92 -9.40
N GLY A 427 24.90 25.40 -8.82
CA GLY A 427 24.75 25.63 -7.39
C GLY A 427 25.85 26.55 -6.85
N ARG A 428 26.55 26.11 -5.80
CA ARG A 428 27.76 26.81 -5.29
C ARG A 428 29.07 26.34 -5.92
N GLY A 429 29.01 25.53 -6.98
CA GLY A 429 30.13 25.12 -7.82
C GLY A 429 30.91 23.84 -7.46
N PRO A 430 30.42 22.88 -6.64
CA PRO A 430 31.18 21.64 -6.40
C PRO A 430 31.40 20.84 -7.68
N ILE A 431 30.38 20.70 -8.55
CA ILE A 431 30.52 20.00 -9.84
C ILE A 431 31.46 20.73 -10.80
N VAL A 432 31.46 22.07 -10.79
CA VAL A 432 32.44 22.87 -11.54
C VAL A 432 33.87 22.52 -11.10
N SER A 433 34.08 22.40 -9.79
CA SER A 433 35.37 22.01 -9.20
C SER A 433 35.77 20.58 -9.60
N ASN A 434 34.81 19.65 -9.63
CA ASN A 434 35.03 18.29 -10.10
C ASN A 434 35.42 18.26 -11.58
N CYS A 435 34.77 19.07 -12.42
CA CYS A 435 35.12 19.18 -13.83
C CYS A 435 36.54 19.71 -14.03
N ILE A 436 36.96 20.73 -13.26
CA ILE A 436 38.34 21.23 -13.27
C ILE A 436 39.33 20.11 -12.94
N ARG A 437 39.10 19.36 -11.86
CA ARG A 437 39.97 18.24 -11.47
C ARG A 437 39.99 17.12 -12.51
N ALA A 438 38.84 16.81 -13.12
CA ALA A 438 38.76 15.82 -14.20
C ALA A 438 39.56 16.25 -15.43
N VAL A 439 39.51 17.55 -15.79
CA VAL A 439 40.31 18.15 -16.87
C VAL A 439 41.80 18.02 -16.56
N GLU A 440 42.24 18.47 -15.38
CA GLU A 440 43.63 18.36 -14.93
C GLU A 440 44.13 16.91 -14.93
N ARG A 441 43.34 15.98 -14.38
CA ARG A 441 43.66 14.56 -14.30
C ARG A 441 43.70 13.87 -15.67
N SER A 442 42.89 14.32 -16.63
CA SER A 442 42.86 13.78 -17.99
C SER A 442 43.98 14.31 -18.89
N GLY A 443 44.60 15.44 -18.53
CA GLY A 443 45.58 16.13 -19.36
C GLY A 443 45.00 16.68 -20.66
N ARG A 444 43.67 16.82 -20.77
CA ARG A 444 42.98 17.34 -21.97
C ARG A 444 42.75 18.85 -21.87
N SER A 445 42.71 19.52 -23.02
CA SER A 445 42.31 20.92 -23.10
C SER A 445 40.80 21.04 -22.99
N ALA A 446 40.31 21.92 -22.11
CA ALA A 446 38.88 22.15 -21.96
C ALA A 446 38.53 23.61 -21.62
N ARG A 447 37.27 23.96 -21.87
CA ARG A 447 36.66 25.22 -21.43
C ARG A 447 35.30 24.93 -20.79
N ILE A 448 35.04 25.55 -19.65
CA ILE A 448 33.89 25.23 -18.80
C ILE A 448 32.94 26.43 -18.73
N TYR A 449 31.66 26.20 -19.00
CA TYR A 449 30.57 27.12 -18.71
C TYR A 449 29.79 26.63 -17.48
N ALA A 450 29.61 27.47 -16.47
CA ALA A 450 28.79 27.17 -15.30
C ALA A 450 27.53 28.04 -15.33
N ILE A 451 26.37 27.42 -15.50
CA ILE A 451 25.06 28.08 -15.56
C ILE A 451 24.33 27.91 -14.23
N GLU A 452 23.82 29.01 -13.67
CA GLU A 452 23.02 28.98 -12.44
C GLU A 452 21.92 30.05 -12.49
N LYS A 453 20.68 29.66 -12.13
CA LYS A 453 19.52 30.57 -12.08
C LYS A 453 19.34 31.25 -10.73
N ASN A 454 19.78 30.63 -9.64
CA ASN A 454 19.61 31.12 -8.29
C ASN A 454 20.58 32.29 -8.07
N PRO A 455 20.08 33.52 -7.90
CA PRO A 455 20.93 34.71 -7.80
C PRO A 455 21.86 34.67 -6.60
N SER A 456 21.45 34.07 -5.48
CA SER A 456 22.28 33.93 -4.28
C SER A 456 23.42 32.94 -4.48
N ALA A 457 23.14 31.79 -5.10
CA ALA A 457 24.18 30.82 -5.44
C ALA A 457 25.16 31.40 -6.48
N PHE A 458 24.66 32.18 -7.44
CA PHE A 458 25.48 32.84 -8.45
C PHE A 458 26.52 33.82 -7.86
N VAL A 459 26.18 34.55 -6.79
CA VAL A 459 27.17 35.39 -6.06
C VAL A 459 28.31 34.54 -5.51
N THR A 460 28.02 33.32 -5.04
CA THR A 460 29.06 32.38 -4.60
C THR A 460 29.95 31.97 -5.77
N LEU A 461 29.36 31.66 -6.93
CA LEU A 461 30.11 31.34 -8.16
C LEU A 461 31.02 32.50 -8.61
N GLN A 462 30.55 33.75 -8.54
CA GLN A 462 31.36 34.94 -8.82
C GLN A 462 32.57 35.02 -7.88
N GLY A 463 32.35 34.82 -6.58
CA GLY A 463 33.41 34.81 -5.58
C GLY A 463 34.42 33.69 -5.81
N ARG A 464 33.98 32.49 -6.22
CA ARG A 464 34.88 31.38 -6.55
C ARG A 464 35.65 31.65 -7.84
N LYS A 465 34.98 32.11 -8.90
CA LYS A 465 35.64 32.48 -10.14
C LYS A 465 36.76 33.52 -9.95
N ALA A 466 36.57 34.49 -9.06
CA ALA A 466 37.57 35.53 -8.79
C ALA A 466 38.78 35.05 -7.96
N ARG A 467 38.66 33.96 -7.19
CA ARG A 467 39.65 33.54 -6.18
C ARG A 467 40.34 32.22 -6.47
N GLU A 468 39.63 31.27 -7.09
CA GLU A 468 40.08 29.88 -7.19
C GLU A 468 40.05 29.30 -8.62
N TRP A 469 39.14 29.72 -9.49
CA TRP A 469 38.97 29.01 -10.77
C TRP A 469 39.86 29.55 -11.89
N PRO A 470 40.48 28.63 -12.68
CA PRO A 470 41.26 29.00 -13.85
C PRO A 470 40.49 29.84 -14.88
N ASP A 471 41.22 30.52 -15.77
CA ASP A 471 40.64 31.42 -16.78
C ASP A 471 39.70 30.71 -17.76
N PHE A 472 39.91 29.42 -18.02
CA PHE A 472 39.05 28.61 -18.90
C PHE A 472 37.66 28.31 -18.32
N VAL A 473 37.36 28.76 -17.09
CA VAL A 473 36.03 28.65 -16.47
C VAL A 473 35.27 29.97 -16.63
N HIS A 474 34.05 29.91 -17.17
CA HIS A 474 33.17 31.05 -17.38
C HIS A 474 31.83 30.81 -16.69
N ILE A 475 31.32 31.82 -15.98
CA ILE A 475 30.03 31.75 -15.29
C ILE A 475 28.95 32.47 -16.10
N LYS A 476 27.72 31.94 -16.08
CA LYS A 476 26.54 32.50 -16.75
C LYS A 476 25.34 32.47 -15.81
N PHE A 477 24.71 33.62 -15.62
CA PHE A 477 23.50 33.75 -14.82
C PHE A 477 22.27 33.50 -15.68
N GLY A 478 21.35 32.68 -15.20
CA GLY A 478 20.04 32.47 -15.80
C GLY A 478 19.61 31.01 -15.83
N ASP A 479 18.40 30.80 -16.32
CA ASP A 479 17.81 29.48 -16.52
C ASP A 479 18.45 28.78 -17.72
N MET A 480 18.91 27.53 -17.55
CA MET A 480 19.53 26.76 -18.64
C MET A 480 18.62 26.60 -19.87
N ARG A 481 17.29 26.67 -19.69
CA ARG A 481 16.29 26.61 -20.76
C ARG A 481 16.27 27.88 -21.62
N ALA A 482 16.85 28.99 -21.14
CA ALA A 482 16.86 30.28 -21.85
C ALA A 482 18.28 30.82 -22.15
N VAL A 483 19.28 30.46 -21.34
CA VAL A 483 20.65 30.97 -21.48
C VAL A 483 21.26 30.61 -22.83
N GLN A 484 21.90 31.58 -23.49
CA GLN A 484 22.63 31.35 -24.73
C GLN A 484 24.14 31.28 -24.44
N LEU A 485 24.81 30.31 -25.06
CA LEU A 485 26.26 30.16 -25.03
C LEU A 485 26.87 30.60 -26.37
N PRO A 486 28.12 31.10 -26.37
CA PRO A 486 28.75 31.57 -27.61
C PRO A 486 29.06 30.43 -28.59
N GLU A 487 29.04 29.18 -28.14
CA GLU A 487 29.30 27.99 -28.95
C GLU A 487 28.64 26.75 -28.34
N PRO A 488 28.40 25.69 -29.15
CA PRO A 488 27.82 24.45 -28.65
C PRO A 488 28.83 23.62 -27.83
N VAL A 489 28.32 22.82 -26.91
CA VAL A 489 29.08 22.10 -25.89
C VAL A 489 29.28 20.64 -26.28
N ASP A 490 30.43 20.07 -25.92
CA ASP A 490 30.78 18.65 -26.13
C ASP A 490 30.26 17.76 -24.99
N ILE A 491 30.21 18.29 -23.78
CA ILE A 491 29.76 17.58 -22.58
C ILE A 491 28.84 18.51 -21.77
N LEU A 492 27.61 18.08 -21.53
CA LEU A 492 26.64 18.77 -20.67
C LEU A 492 26.49 17.97 -19.37
N VAL A 493 26.84 18.59 -18.24
CA VAL A 493 26.81 18.00 -16.90
C VAL A 493 25.73 18.68 -16.06
N SER A 494 24.88 17.91 -15.40
CA SER A 494 23.86 18.41 -14.47
C SER A 494 23.68 17.48 -13.27
N GLU A 495 23.16 18.01 -12.18
CA GLU A 495 22.71 17.25 -11.02
C GLU A 495 21.41 17.91 -10.56
N LEU A 496 20.30 17.37 -11.07
CA LEU A 496 18.94 17.89 -10.91
C LEU A 496 18.01 16.74 -10.47
N LEU A 497 18.59 15.71 -9.83
CA LEU A 497 17.89 14.48 -9.52
C LEU A 497 17.25 14.58 -8.14
N GLY A 498 15.97 14.23 -8.07
CA GLY A 498 15.30 14.02 -6.80
C GLY A 498 15.43 12.58 -6.30
N SER A 499 14.78 12.28 -5.18
CA SER A 499 14.79 10.94 -4.56
C SER A 499 14.08 9.87 -5.39
N PHE A 500 13.27 10.28 -6.35
CA PHE A 500 12.61 9.45 -7.38
C PHE A 500 13.20 9.68 -8.77
N GLY A 501 14.42 10.23 -8.85
CA GLY A 501 15.12 10.55 -10.10
C GLY A 501 14.60 11.82 -10.75
N ASP A 502 13.40 11.80 -11.31
CA ASP A 502 12.86 12.89 -12.13
C ASP A 502 11.97 13.90 -11.38
N ASN A 503 11.67 13.67 -10.09
CA ASN A 503 10.74 14.48 -9.31
C ASN A 503 11.21 15.92 -9.01
N GLU A 504 12.43 16.29 -9.43
CA GLU A 504 12.96 17.67 -9.42
C GLU A 504 13.02 18.30 -10.82
N LEU A 505 12.30 17.72 -11.79
CA LEU A 505 12.13 18.22 -13.16
C LEU A 505 13.41 18.24 -13.99
N SER A 506 14.32 17.29 -13.73
CA SER A 506 15.50 17.06 -14.56
C SER A 506 15.16 16.89 -16.05
N PRO A 507 14.13 16.10 -16.46
CA PRO A 507 13.80 15.95 -17.87
C PRO A 507 13.47 17.28 -18.56
N GLU A 508 12.60 18.10 -17.97
CA GLU A 508 12.18 19.39 -18.55
C GLU A 508 13.32 20.41 -18.57
N CYS A 509 14.20 20.40 -17.56
CA CYS A 509 15.39 21.25 -17.54
C CYS A 509 16.38 20.87 -18.64
N LEU A 510 16.68 19.57 -18.74
CA LEU A 510 17.65 19.04 -19.68
C LEU A 510 17.16 19.10 -21.13
N ASP A 511 15.89 18.80 -21.39
CA ASP A 511 15.29 18.93 -22.73
C ASP A 511 15.50 20.35 -23.29
N GLY A 512 15.34 21.39 -22.45
CA GLY A 512 15.67 22.76 -22.82
C GLY A 512 17.18 22.93 -23.05
N ALA A 513 18.02 22.49 -22.13
CA ALA A 513 19.48 22.63 -22.21
C ALA A 513 20.12 21.85 -23.38
N MET A 514 19.48 20.82 -23.93
CA MET A 514 20.01 20.00 -25.02
C MET A 514 20.30 20.80 -26.29
N ARG A 515 19.64 21.94 -26.52
CA ARG A 515 19.98 22.85 -27.64
C ARG A 515 21.41 23.38 -27.59
N LEU A 516 22.03 23.37 -26.41
CA LEU A 516 23.43 23.77 -26.23
C LEU A 516 24.40 22.67 -26.64
N LEU A 517 23.95 21.40 -26.70
CA LEU A 517 24.79 20.22 -26.92
C LEU A 517 25.02 19.97 -28.42
N LYS A 518 26.24 19.58 -28.79
CA LYS A 518 26.56 19.12 -30.16
C LYS A 518 25.81 17.82 -30.50
N PRO A 519 25.60 17.50 -31.79
CA PRO A 519 24.95 16.24 -32.20
C PRO A 519 25.62 14.96 -31.67
N ASP A 520 26.94 14.97 -31.48
CA ASP A 520 27.76 13.90 -30.88
C ASP A 520 28.15 14.20 -29.41
N GLY A 521 27.46 15.15 -28.79
CA GLY A 521 27.71 15.58 -27.43
C GLY A 521 27.27 14.54 -26.40
N ILE A 522 27.88 14.59 -25.22
CA ILE A 522 27.62 13.67 -24.11
C ILE A 522 26.81 14.42 -23.04
N SER A 523 25.74 13.81 -22.54
CA SER A 523 25.07 14.26 -21.32
C SER A 523 25.51 13.43 -20.11
N ILE A 524 25.66 14.07 -18.96
CA ILE A 524 25.94 13.45 -17.66
C ILE A 524 24.95 14.06 -16.65
N PRO A 525 23.95 13.31 -16.14
CA PRO A 525 23.72 11.89 -16.36
C PRO A 525 23.29 11.55 -17.79
N ALA A 526 23.67 10.35 -18.24
CA ALA A 526 23.22 9.79 -19.51
C ALA A 526 21.80 9.23 -19.41
N SER A 527 21.45 8.63 -18.26
CA SER A 527 20.07 8.20 -17.99
C SER A 527 19.80 8.07 -16.50
N TYR A 528 18.52 8.00 -16.14
CA TYR A 528 18.08 7.67 -14.80
C TYR A 528 16.69 7.04 -14.79
N THR A 529 16.50 6.11 -13.86
CA THR A 529 15.33 5.23 -13.74
C THR A 529 14.74 5.35 -12.35
N ALA A 530 13.42 5.53 -12.26
CA ALA A 530 12.66 5.51 -11.01
C ALA A 530 12.25 4.08 -10.65
N TYR A 531 12.18 3.75 -9.36
CA TYR A 531 11.83 2.40 -8.86
C TYR A 531 10.82 2.47 -7.72
N LEU A 532 9.93 1.47 -7.61
CA LEU A 532 8.94 1.36 -6.55
C LEU A 532 8.97 0.01 -5.82
N ALA A 533 8.57 0.02 -4.54
CA ALA A 533 8.29 -1.18 -3.76
C ALA A 533 7.13 -0.95 -2.76
N PRO A 534 6.19 -1.89 -2.61
CA PRO A 534 5.15 -1.79 -1.60
C PRO A 534 5.69 -2.03 -0.19
N ILE A 535 5.34 -1.14 0.75
CA ILE A 535 5.85 -1.21 2.12
C ILE A 535 4.75 -1.14 3.18
N SER A 536 4.98 -1.84 4.29
CA SER A 536 4.36 -1.57 5.58
C SER A 536 5.23 -0.58 6.36
N ALA A 537 4.61 0.46 6.92
CA ALA A 537 5.27 1.54 7.65
C ALA A 537 4.35 2.10 8.74
N SER A 538 3.86 1.24 9.65
CA SER A 538 2.82 1.61 10.61
C SER A 538 3.20 2.75 11.54
N LYS A 539 4.47 2.83 11.96
CA LYS A 539 4.97 3.95 12.77
C LYS A 539 4.89 5.27 12.01
N LEU A 540 5.31 5.28 10.74
CA LEU A 540 5.28 6.46 9.87
C LEU A 540 3.85 6.90 9.56
N TYR A 541 2.95 5.94 9.33
CA TYR A 541 1.53 6.21 9.09
C TYR A 541 0.84 6.85 10.30
N ASN A 542 1.21 6.42 11.51
CA ASN A 542 0.69 6.96 12.77
C ASN A 542 1.45 8.21 13.26
N ASP A 543 2.16 8.92 12.37
CA ASP A 543 2.96 10.09 12.71
C ASP A 543 2.12 11.15 13.48
N PRO A 544 2.64 11.68 14.60
CA PRO A 544 1.89 12.57 15.47
C PRO A 544 1.66 13.97 14.89
N SER A 545 2.36 14.38 13.82
CA SER A 545 2.10 15.68 13.18
C SER A 545 0.72 15.73 12.54
N GLY A 546 0.12 14.57 12.26
CA GLY A 546 -1.17 14.46 11.59
C GLY A 546 -1.11 14.82 10.10
N ILE A 547 0.08 15.04 9.53
CA ILE A 547 0.25 15.38 8.11
C ILE A 547 -0.44 14.34 7.21
N LEU A 548 -0.29 13.05 7.51
CA LEU A 548 -0.90 11.96 6.73
C LEU A 548 -2.40 11.75 7.00
N ARG A 549 -3.02 12.56 7.88
CA ARG A 549 -4.48 12.54 8.12
C ARG A 549 -5.22 13.56 7.25
N ASP A 550 -4.50 14.52 6.67
CA ASP A 550 -5.06 15.50 5.74
C ASP A 550 -4.99 14.96 4.30
N THR A 551 -6.04 15.21 3.50
CA THR A 551 -6.12 14.76 2.11
C THR A 551 -4.93 15.25 1.29
N LYS A 552 -4.54 16.52 1.48
CA LYS A 552 -3.40 17.09 0.78
C LYS A 552 -2.09 16.41 1.18
N GLY A 553 -1.95 16.08 2.46
CA GLY A 553 -0.76 15.41 2.96
C GLY A 553 -0.62 14.01 2.37
N VAL A 554 -1.69 13.23 2.35
CA VAL A 554 -1.64 11.86 1.81
C VAL A 554 -1.51 11.79 0.28
N GLU A 555 -1.90 12.84 -0.44
CA GLU A 555 -1.66 12.97 -1.88
C GLU A 555 -0.29 13.60 -2.22
N THR A 556 0.56 13.83 -1.22
CA THR A 556 1.90 14.39 -1.39
C THR A 556 2.97 13.33 -1.11
N PRO A 557 4.00 13.18 -1.97
CA PRO A 557 5.13 12.33 -1.65
C PRO A 557 6.10 13.00 -0.68
N TYR A 558 6.80 12.20 0.14
CA TYR A 558 7.74 12.70 1.16
C TYR A 558 9.12 12.06 1.03
N VAL A 559 10.17 12.86 1.16
CA VAL A 559 11.52 12.34 1.37
C VAL A 559 11.64 11.89 2.83
N VAL A 560 12.05 10.64 3.05
CA VAL A 560 12.11 10.06 4.39
C VAL A 560 13.20 9.00 4.49
N MET A 561 13.98 9.04 5.59
CA MET A 561 14.88 7.94 5.92
C MET A 561 14.04 6.79 6.49
N LEU A 562 13.57 5.91 5.61
CA LEU A 562 12.74 4.74 5.96
C LEU A 562 13.49 3.87 6.96
N HIS A 563 12.93 3.70 8.17
CA HIS A 563 13.60 3.02 9.27
C HIS A 563 12.77 1.86 9.82
N ALA A 564 11.56 2.13 10.29
CA ALA A 564 10.63 1.12 10.81
C ALA A 564 9.65 0.65 9.70
N ILE A 565 10.19 -0.06 8.72
CA ILE A 565 9.43 -0.56 7.58
C ILE A 565 9.61 -2.07 7.35
N ASN A 566 8.70 -2.64 6.58
CA ASN A 566 8.80 -3.97 5.98
C ASN A 566 8.42 -3.88 4.49
N MET A 567 9.27 -4.38 3.60
CA MET A 567 8.91 -4.52 2.18
C MET A 567 7.99 -5.72 2.02
N LEU A 568 6.81 -5.50 1.45
CA LEU A 568 5.75 -6.49 1.37
C LEU A 568 5.88 -7.39 0.15
N SER A 569 6.56 -6.93 -0.89
CA SER A 569 6.84 -7.71 -2.09
C SER A 569 8.01 -8.68 -1.91
N GLY A 570 7.97 -9.81 -2.62
CA GLY A 570 9.07 -10.76 -2.73
C GLY A 570 8.59 -12.20 -2.91
N GLY A 571 9.49 -13.16 -3.08
CA GLY A 571 9.14 -14.56 -3.23
C GLY A 571 9.92 -15.26 -4.34
N ASP A 572 9.55 -16.50 -4.61
CA ASP A 572 10.15 -17.36 -5.63
C ASP A 572 9.69 -16.86 -7.01
N GLU A 573 10.52 -16.08 -7.70
CA GLU A 573 10.21 -15.48 -9.02
C GLU A 573 9.76 -16.55 -10.03
N ASP A 574 10.24 -17.78 -9.87
CA ASP A 574 9.88 -18.95 -10.69
C ASP A 574 8.41 -19.39 -10.53
N LYS A 575 7.74 -19.06 -9.42
CA LYS A 575 6.35 -19.49 -9.12
C LYS A 575 5.29 -18.47 -9.52
N HIS A 576 5.67 -17.21 -9.73
CA HIS A 576 4.75 -16.12 -10.06
C HIS A 576 5.25 -15.36 -11.29
N PRO A 577 5.14 -15.92 -12.50
CA PRO A 577 5.76 -15.37 -13.72
C PRO A 577 5.19 -14.01 -14.15
N ARG A 578 4.01 -13.63 -13.65
CA ARG A 578 3.42 -12.30 -13.89
C ARG A 578 3.98 -11.24 -12.95
N CYS A 579 4.57 -11.64 -11.83
CA CYS A 579 5.11 -10.71 -10.84
C CYS A 579 6.56 -10.38 -11.18
N GLY A 580 6.88 -9.09 -11.17
CA GLY A 580 8.26 -8.64 -11.27
C GLY A 580 9.03 -8.83 -9.96
N PRO A 581 10.29 -8.37 -9.92
CA PRO A 581 11.13 -8.47 -8.73
C PRO A 581 10.54 -7.69 -7.54
N LYS A 582 11.17 -7.84 -6.38
CA LYS A 582 10.79 -7.16 -5.13
C LYS A 582 10.70 -5.64 -5.26
N ILE A 583 11.65 -5.04 -5.99
CA ILE A 583 11.70 -3.60 -6.29
C ILE A 583 11.72 -3.49 -7.82
N GLN A 584 10.75 -2.79 -8.40
CA GLN A 584 10.56 -2.75 -9.86
C GLN A 584 10.81 -1.36 -10.41
N ASP A 585 11.35 -1.28 -11.62
CA ASP A 585 11.54 -0.04 -12.35
C ASP A 585 10.22 0.47 -12.92
N CYS A 586 10.02 1.79 -12.86
CA CYS A 586 8.80 2.44 -13.35
C CYS A 586 9.01 2.97 -14.76
N TRP A 587 9.95 3.89 -14.92
CA TRP A 587 10.30 4.52 -16.19
C TRP A 587 11.72 5.06 -16.15
N THR A 588 12.27 5.29 -17.34
CA THR A 588 13.63 5.78 -17.53
C THR A 588 13.63 7.02 -18.44
N PHE A 589 14.44 8.01 -18.08
CA PHE A 589 14.76 9.14 -18.94
C PHE A 589 16.20 9.02 -19.42
N GLU A 590 16.42 9.31 -20.71
CA GLU A 590 17.74 9.27 -21.36
C GLU A 590 18.10 10.63 -21.97
N HIS A 591 19.39 10.98 -21.92
CA HIS A 591 19.92 12.25 -22.37
C HIS A 591 21.23 12.06 -23.15
N PRO A 592 21.37 12.62 -24.38
CA PRO A 592 20.32 13.28 -25.15
C PRO A 592 19.33 12.26 -25.76
N ARG A 593 18.07 12.67 -25.94
CA ARG A 593 17.05 11.90 -26.66
C ARG A 593 16.45 12.70 -27.81
N LYS A 594 15.88 12.01 -28.80
CA LYS A 594 15.24 12.65 -29.96
C LYS A 594 13.82 13.09 -29.61
N ILE A 595 13.59 14.40 -29.62
CA ILE A 595 12.29 15.02 -29.34
C ILE A 595 11.96 16.05 -30.43
N VAL A 596 10.69 16.40 -30.55
CA VAL A 596 10.23 17.40 -31.54
C VAL A 596 10.52 18.80 -30.99
N LEU A 597 11.32 19.56 -31.74
CA LEU A 597 11.80 20.89 -31.34
C LEU A 597 11.26 21.99 -32.27
N ASP A 598 11.13 23.19 -31.71
CA ASP A 598 10.89 24.41 -32.48
C ASP A 598 12.17 24.92 -33.19
N PRO A 599 12.10 25.97 -34.02
CA PRO A 599 13.29 26.53 -34.69
C PRO A 599 14.38 27.06 -33.74
N GLN A 600 14.06 27.28 -32.46
CA GLN A 600 14.99 27.71 -31.42
C GLN A 600 15.62 26.52 -30.67
N GLY A 601 15.25 25.29 -31.03
CA GLY A 601 15.74 24.07 -30.41
C GLY A 601 15.07 23.75 -29.06
N LEU A 602 13.90 24.31 -28.80
CA LEU A 602 13.13 24.06 -27.57
C LEU A 602 11.99 23.07 -27.82
N PRO A 603 11.61 22.25 -26.82
CA PRO A 603 10.45 21.36 -26.94
C PRO A 603 9.16 22.14 -27.20
N ILE A 604 8.34 21.68 -28.14
CA ILE A 604 7.05 22.32 -28.48
C ILE A 604 5.98 22.04 -27.41
N THR A 605 6.09 20.89 -26.74
CA THR A 605 5.20 20.41 -25.68
C THR A 605 6.04 19.77 -24.58
N ASN A 606 5.46 19.56 -23.39
CA ASN A 606 6.05 18.73 -22.34
C ASN A 606 5.46 17.30 -22.30
N THR A 607 4.43 17.02 -23.11
CA THR A 607 3.72 15.72 -23.08
C THR A 607 4.60 14.52 -23.43
N HIS A 608 5.72 14.73 -24.11
CA HIS A 608 6.73 13.69 -24.38
C HIS A 608 7.55 13.30 -23.14
N ASN A 609 7.38 14.02 -22.03
CA ASN A 609 7.86 13.65 -20.69
C ASN A 609 6.79 12.97 -19.83
N ASN A 610 5.56 12.80 -20.33
CA ASN A 610 4.57 12.00 -19.62
C ASN A 610 5.00 10.53 -19.67
N ALA A 611 4.81 9.83 -18.55
CA ALA A 611 5.17 8.43 -18.42
C ALA A 611 4.07 7.70 -17.63
N ALA A 612 3.99 6.39 -17.81
CA ALA A 612 3.13 5.53 -17.03
C ALA A 612 3.82 4.18 -16.83
N CYS A 613 3.61 3.55 -15.69
CA CYS A 613 4.02 2.17 -15.44
C CYS A 613 2.87 1.36 -14.85
N HIS A 614 2.86 0.07 -15.15
CA HIS A 614 2.02 -0.95 -14.53
C HIS A 614 2.95 -2.01 -13.96
N LEU A 615 2.91 -2.21 -12.64
CA LEU A 615 3.80 -3.09 -11.90
C LEU A 615 2.96 -4.12 -11.16
N THR A 616 3.36 -5.38 -11.20
CA THR A 616 2.67 -6.47 -10.49
C THR A 616 3.62 -7.07 -9.47
N PHE A 617 3.27 -6.98 -8.19
CA PHE A 617 4.07 -7.47 -7.06
C PHE A 617 3.44 -8.72 -6.45
N HIS A 618 4.24 -9.76 -6.22
CA HIS A 618 3.84 -10.91 -5.41
C HIS A 618 3.98 -10.57 -3.91
N ILE A 619 2.93 -10.86 -3.13
CA ILE A 619 2.87 -10.65 -1.68
C ILE A 619 2.91 -12.01 -0.98
N PRO A 620 4.08 -12.47 -0.51
CA PRO A 620 4.23 -13.83 0.03
C PRO A 620 3.58 -14.00 1.40
N TYR A 621 3.49 -12.93 2.19
CA TYR A 621 2.96 -12.99 3.55
C TYR A 621 1.98 -11.86 3.79
N ALA A 622 0.89 -12.18 4.49
CA ALA A 622 -0.13 -11.20 4.84
C ALA A 622 0.48 -9.99 5.57
N GLY A 623 0.09 -8.79 5.16
CA GLY A 623 0.62 -7.53 5.67
C GLY A 623 -0.35 -6.37 5.45
N LEU A 624 -0.10 -5.25 6.14
CA LEU A 624 -0.83 -4.01 5.92
C LEU A 624 0.08 -3.02 5.19
N MET A 625 -0.29 -2.63 3.98
CA MET A 625 0.43 -1.67 3.17
C MET A 625 0.02 -0.25 3.52
N HIS A 626 1.01 0.62 3.73
CA HIS A 626 0.77 2.01 4.11
C HIS A 626 1.18 3.00 3.01
N GLY A 627 1.83 2.50 1.97
CA GLY A 627 2.28 3.28 0.83
C GLY A 627 3.36 2.57 0.03
N LEU A 628 3.94 3.31 -0.92
CA LEU A 628 5.03 2.85 -1.78
C LEU A 628 6.33 3.57 -1.40
N ALA A 629 7.42 2.82 -1.33
CA ALA A 629 8.77 3.39 -1.29
C ALA A 629 9.27 3.61 -2.71
N GLY A 630 9.81 4.79 -2.98
CA GLY A 630 10.42 5.16 -4.25
C GLY A 630 11.93 5.37 -4.14
N TYR A 631 12.64 4.91 -5.15
CA TYR A 631 14.09 5.00 -5.29
C TYR A 631 14.46 5.45 -6.70
N PHE A 632 15.76 5.66 -6.95
CA PHE A 632 16.26 5.90 -8.30
C PHE A 632 17.62 5.25 -8.53
N GLU A 633 17.95 5.04 -9.80
CA GLU A 633 19.30 4.78 -10.27
C GLU A 633 19.64 5.68 -11.44
N ALA A 634 20.83 6.25 -11.47
CA ALA A 634 21.31 7.07 -12.57
C ALA A 634 22.62 6.53 -13.14
N VAL A 635 22.66 6.38 -14.47
CA VAL A 635 23.89 6.16 -15.21
C VAL A 635 24.48 7.54 -15.52
N LEU A 636 25.60 7.86 -14.88
CA LEU A 636 26.30 9.12 -15.13
C LEU A 636 26.99 9.07 -16.49
N TYR A 637 27.83 8.04 -16.71
CA TYR A 637 28.51 7.81 -17.98
C TYR A 637 29.03 6.37 -18.05
N LYS A 638 28.54 5.60 -19.04
CA LYS A 638 28.86 4.17 -19.23
C LYS A 638 28.59 3.36 -17.95
N ASP A 639 29.63 2.85 -17.29
CA ASP A 639 29.57 2.04 -16.08
C ASP A 639 29.68 2.88 -14.78
N VAL A 640 29.80 4.20 -14.86
CA VAL A 640 29.77 5.09 -13.69
C VAL A 640 28.31 5.47 -13.40
N GLY A 641 27.83 5.17 -12.19
CA GLY A 641 26.47 5.48 -11.77
C GLY A 641 26.34 5.86 -10.30
N ILE A 642 25.13 6.26 -9.91
CA ILE A 642 24.71 6.52 -8.53
C ILE A 642 23.32 5.92 -8.33
N THR A 643 23.02 5.41 -7.14
CA THR A 643 21.73 4.75 -6.88
C THR A 643 21.31 4.85 -5.42
N THR A 644 20.00 4.98 -5.19
CA THR A 644 19.37 4.79 -3.87
C THR A 644 18.68 3.43 -3.75
N HIS A 645 18.78 2.58 -4.78
CA HIS A 645 18.20 1.23 -4.76
C HIS A 645 18.83 0.37 -3.63
N PRO A 646 18.05 -0.13 -2.65
CA PRO A 646 18.56 -0.81 -1.45
C PRO A 646 19.51 -1.97 -1.74
N GLU A 647 19.22 -2.78 -2.76
CA GLU A 647 20.02 -3.97 -3.10
C GLU A 647 21.25 -3.66 -3.97
N ARG A 648 21.41 -2.41 -4.44
CA ARG A 648 22.49 -2.02 -5.37
C ARG A 648 23.38 -0.91 -4.84
N MET A 649 22.94 -0.15 -3.82
CA MET A 649 23.67 1.01 -3.29
C MET A 649 25.07 0.65 -2.77
N GLU A 650 25.26 -0.50 -2.12
CA GLU A 650 26.59 -0.93 -1.65
C GLU A 650 27.59 -1.18 -2.80
N LYS A 651 27.09 -1.61 -3.96
CA LYS A 651 27.91 -1.94 -5.14
C LYS A 651 28.18 -0.73 -6.02
N VAL A 652 27.19 0.14 -6.22
CA VAL A 652 27.25 1.24 -7.20
C VAL A 652 27.73 2.55 -6.57
N SER A 653 27.21 2.89 -5.39
CA SER A 653 27.49 4.16 -4.71
C SER A 653 27.50 3.99 -3.19
N PRO A 654 28.46 3.21 -2.63
CA PRO A 654 28.49 2.89 -1.20
C PRO A 654 28.64 4.15 -0.36
N ASN A 655 27.80 4.29 0.67
CA ASN A 655 27.76 5.43 1.59
C ASN A 655 27.47 6.79 0.93
N MET A 656 26.69 6.81 -0.15
CA MET A 656 26.16 8.06 -0.71
C MET A 656 25.11 8.66 0.23
N LEU A 657 25.24 9.95 0.57
CA LEU A 657 24.51 10.63 1.65
C LEU A 657 23.40 11.55 1.14
N SER A 658 23.42 11.91 -0.15
CA SER A 658 22.65 13.04 -0.69
C SER A 658 21.13 12.81 -0.73
N TRP A 659 20.66 11.57 -0.75
CA TRP A 659 19.24 11.27 -0.93
C TRP A 659 18.76 10.20 0.05
N PHE A 660 17.66 10.49 0.73
CA PHE A 660 16.82 9.45 1.32
C PHE A 660 15.79 8.95 0.30
N PRO A 661 15.18 7.78 0.50
CA PRO A 661 14.05 7.34 -0.31
C PRO A 661 12.89 8.33 -0.29
N ILE A 662 12.03 8.24 -1.30
CA ILE A 662 10.73 8.94 -1.30
C ILE A 662 9.63 7.96 -0.84
N PHE A 663 8.58 8.46 -0.21
CA PHE A 663 7.44 7.69 0.26
C PHE A 663 6.15 8.28 -0.31
N PHE A 664 5.35 7.43 -0.96
CA PHE A 664 4.02 7.75 -1.47
C PHE A 664 2.98 7.12 -0.53
N PRO A 665 2.42 7.90 0.42
CA PRO A 665 1.50 7.37 1.42
C PRO A 665 0.13 7.02 0.82
N PHE A 666 -0.57 6.09 1.45
CA PHE A 666 -1.95 5.75 1.11
C PHE A 666 -2.94 6.40 2.07
N LYS A 667 -4.11 6.79 1.55
CA LYS A 667 -5.16 7.42 2.36
C LYS A 667 -5.67 6.48 3.45
N GLU A 668 -5.83 5.22 3.10
CA GLU A 668 -6.20 4.17 4.04
C GLU A 668 -5.24 3.00 3.85
N PRO A 669 -4.78 2.35 4.94
CA PRO A 669 -3.88 1.22 4.81
C PRO A 669 -4.60 0.06 4.12
N LEU A 670 -3.90 -0.59 3.19
CA LEU A 670 -4.46 -1.69 2.40
C LEU A 670 -4.03 -3.03 2.99
N TYR A 671 -4.98 -3.88 3.37
CA TYR A 671 -4.67 -5.24 3.79
C TYR A 671 -4.37 -6.11 2.57
N LEU A 672 -3.19 -6.72 2.56
CA LEU A 672 -2.73 -7.64 1.53
C LEU A 672 -2.64 -9.04 2.15
N PRO A 673 -3.44 -10.01 1.70
CA PRO A 673 -3.38 -11.40 2.15
C PRO A 673 -2.06 -12.10 1.76
N SER A 674 -1.77 -13.23 2.38
CA SER A 674 -0.63 -14.07 1.97
C SER A 674 -0.85 -14.61 0.55
N ASN A 675 0.23 -14.77 -0.20
CA ASN A 675 0.28 -15.22 -1.58
C ASN A 675 -0.60 -14.41 -2.55
N SER A 676 -0.94 -13.16 -2.22
CA SER A 676 -1.74 -12.30 -3.09
C SER A 676 -0.87 -11.59 -4.14
N GLU A 677 -1.51 -11.00 -5.14
CA GLU A 677 -0.83 -10.10 -6.08
C GLU A 677 -1.29 -8.66 -5.85
N LEU A 678 -0.41 -7.70 -6.10
CA LEU A 678 -0.70 -6.28 -6.05
C LEU A 678 -0.32 -5.64 -7.38
N GLU A 679 -1.30 -5.10 -8.09
CA GLU A 679 -1.06 -4.23 -9.24
C GLU A 679 -0.93 -2.78 -8.79
N VAL A 680 0.08 -2.10 -9.30
CA VAL A 680 0.37 -0.69 -9.05
C VAL A 680 0.48 0.01 -10.40
N TYR A 681 -0.33 1.03 -10.58
CA TYR A 681 -0.28 1.93 -11.72
C TYR A 681 0.25 3.27 -11.24
N MET A 682 1.18 3.85 -11.98
CA MET A 682 1.67 5.18 -11.66
C MET A 682 1.88 5.99 -12.93
N TRP A 683 1.36 7.20 -12.93
CA TRP A 683 1.50 8.15 -14.04
C TRP A 683 2.34 9.34 -13.60
N ARG A 684 3.18 9.79 -14.52
CA ARG A 684 3.81 11.09 -14.52
C ARG A 684 3.15 11.93 -15.60
N LEU A 685 2.50 13.01 -15.20
CA LEU A 685 1.74 13.87 -16.07
C LEU A 685 2.28 15.30 -16.01
N SER A 686 2.07 16.04 -17.09
CA SER A 686 2.47 17.43 -17.21
C SER A 686 1.44 18.27 -17.95
N ASP A 687 1.42 19.55 -17.62
CA ASP A 687 0.80 20.60 -18.42
C ASP A 687 1.84 21.69 -18.75
N THR A 688 1.38 22.87 -19.13
CA THR A 688 2.27 24.00 -19.47
C THR A 688 2.94 24.65 -18.26
N GLN A 689 2.48 24.37 -17.04
CA GLN A 689 2.94 25.01 -15.79
C GLN A 689 3.49 24.02 -14.76
N LYS A 690 3.03 22.77 -14.74
CA LYS A 690 3.28 21.81 -13.67
C LYS A 690 3.55 20.41 -14.21
N VAL A 691 4.22 19.63 -13.37
CA VAL A 691 4.37 18.19 -13.49
C VAL A 691 3.91 17.58 -12.17
N TRP A 692 3.17 16.47 -12.23
CA TRP A 692 2.69 15.77 -11.04
C TRP A 692 2.67 14.25 -11.27
N LEU A 693 2.58 13.53 -10.16
CA LEU A 693 2.48 12.07 -10.14
C LEU A 693 1.09 11.68 -9.68
N LEU A 694 0.51 10.65 -10.30
CA LEU A 694 -0.75 10.03 -9.89
C LEU A 694 -0.52 8.54 -9.66
N PRO A 695 -0.65 8.02 -8.44
CA PRO A 695 -0.64 6.59 -8.16
C PRO A 695 -2.06 6.00 -8.13
N TYR A 696 -2.21 4.74 -8.53
CA TYR A 696 -3.42 3.92 -8.40
C TYR A 696 -3.01 2.46 -8.19
N TRP A 697 -3.85 1.66 -7.53
CA TRP A 697 -3.48 0.29 -7.16
C TRP A 697 -4.70 -0.61 -6.98
N ILE A 698 -4.53 -1.90 -7.27
CA ILE A 698 -5.56 -2.93 -7.13
C ILE A 698 -4.95 -4.19 -6.50
N PRO A 699 -5.46 -4.68 -5.37
CA PRO A 699 -5.08 -5.99 -4.83
C PRO A 699 -5.88 -7.13 -5.50
N PHE A 700 -5.23 -8.27 -5.73
CA PHE A 700 -5.86 -9.50 -6.23
C PHE A 700 -5.64 -10.66 -5.27
N LEU A 701 -6.74 -11.29 -4.86
CA LEU A 701 -6.75 -12.56 -4.12
C LEU A 701 -6.51 -13.71 -5.08
N THR A 702 -5.43 -14.47 -4.87
CA THR A 702 -5.09 -15.65 -5.68
C THR A 702 -6.02 -16.85 -5.42
N ASP A 703 -6.72 -16.88 -4.28
CA ASP A 703 -7.49 -18.05 -3.83
C ASP A 703 -9.03 -17.98 -3.98
N THR A 704 -9.60 -16.93 -4.58
CA THR A 704 -11.06 -16.87 -4.87
C THR A 704 -11.42 -16.95 -6.34
N MET A 705 -10.47 -17.30 -7.21
CA MET A 705 -10.76 -17.68 -8.58
C MET A 705 -9.92 -18.90 -8.90
N PRO A 706 -10.50 -20.02 -9.37
CA PRO A 706 -9.71 -20.98 -10.14
C PRO A 706 -8.91 -20.17 -11.16
N SER A 707 -7.61 -20.42 -11.23
CA SER A 707 -6.60 -19.76 -12.06
C SER A 707 -6.88 -19.77 -13.58
N LEU A 708 -8.10 -20.09 -13.99
CA LEU A 708 -8.64 -20.09 -15.34
C LEU A 708 -9.23 -18.75 -15.80
N TYR A 709 -9.38 -17.72 -14.94
CA TYR A 709 -10.09 -16.49 -15.34
C TYR A 709 -9.24 -15.22 -15.48
N LEU A 710 -7.99 -15.15 -15.02
CA LEU A 710 -7.21 -13.90 -15.08
C LEU A 710 -5.70 -14.06 -15.32
N SER A 711 -5.17 -15.28 -15.57
CA SER A 711 -3.71 -15.53 -15.51
C SER A 711 -2.95 -15.60 -16.85
N SER A 712 -3.55 -15.29 -18.00
CA SER A 712 -2.80 -15.32 -19.28
C SER A 712 -3.24 -14.37 -20.40
N ASP A 713 -4.33 -13.61 -20.25
CA ASP A 713 -4.97 -12.98 -21.42
C ASP A 713 -4.61 -11.51 -21.69
N PHE A 714 -4.08 -10.77 -20.69
CA PHE A 714 -3.72 -9.36 -20.88
C PHE A 714 -2.36 -9.13 -21.56
N ASP A 715 -1.53 -10.17 -21.74
CA ASP A 715 -0.23 -10.07 -22.43
C ASP A 715 -0.25 -10.57 -23.88
N TYR A 716 -1.38 -11.10 -24.35
CA TYR A 716 -1.48 -11.62 -25.71
C TYR A 716 -1.17 -10.53 -26.76
N ILE A 717 -0.12 -10.72 -27.55
CA ILE A 717 0.17 -9.97 -28.77
C ILE A 717 0.28 -11.02 -29.88
N PRO A 718 -0.62 -11.03 -30.88
CA PRO A 718 -0.54 -11.97 -32.00
C PRO A 718 0.74 -11.73 -32.82
N ASP A 719 1.29 -12.80 -33.41
CA ASP A 719 2.47 -12.70 -34.30
C ASP A 719 2.17 -11.98 -35.62
N ASP A 720 0.89 -11.92 -36.02
CA ASP A 720 0.43 -11.19 -37.20
C ASP A 720 0.53 -9.67 -36.97
N GLU A 721 1.37 -8.98 -37.75
CA GLU A 721 1.69 -7.55 -37.56
C GLU A 721 0.45 -6.62 -37.58
N PRO A 722 -0.53 -6.78 -38.50
CA PRO A 722 -1.80 -6.06 -38.42
C PRO A 722 -2.56 -6.31 -37.13
N ALA A 723 -2.76 -7.59 -36.75
CA ALA A 723 -3.43 -7.94 -35.50
C ALA A 723 -2.72 -7.35 -34.28
N ALA A 724 -1.39 -7.43 -34.24
CA ALA A 724 -0.56 -6.92 -33.15
C ALA A 724 -0.72 -5.41 -32.98
N THR A 725 -0.80 -4.69 -34.09
CA THR A 725 -0.98 -3.24 -34.10
C THR A 725 -2.32 -2.83 -33.49
N PHE A 726 -3.41 -3.50 -33.85
CA PHE A 726 -4.74 -3.21 -33.28
C PHE A 726 -4.81 -3.58 -31.80
N VAL A 727 -4.29 -4.75 -31.43
CA VAL A 727 -4.24 -5.21 -30.04
C VAL A 727 -3.48 -4.20 -29.17
N LYS A 728 -2.30 -3.72 -29.62
CA LYS A 728 -1.53 -2.69 -28.92
C LYS A 728 -2.32 -1.38 -28.74
N ARG A 729 -3.08 -0.95 -29.75
CA ARG A 729 -3.88 0.29 -29.67
C ARG A 729 -5.01 0.19 -28.66
N PHE A 730 -5.72 -0.94 -28.62
CA PHE A 730 -6.78 -1.15 -27.61
C PHE A 730 -6.21 -1.31 -26.20
N LYS A 731 -5.07 -2.00 -26.03
CA LYS A 731 -4.37 -2.07 -24.74
C LYS A 731 -3.83 -0.71 -24.27
N ALA A 732 -3.45 0.16 -25.20
CA ALA A 732 -2.98 1.51 -24.89
C ALA A 732 -4.12 2.53 -24.66
N TYR A 733 -5.37 2.15 -24.95
CA TYR A 733 -6.53 3.01 -24.74
C TYR A 733 -6.95 2.99 -23.27
N TRP A 734 -7.09 4.18 -22.68
CA TRP A 734 -7.64 4.37 -21.35
C TRP A 734 -8.96 5.15 -21.43
N PRO A 735 -10.03 4.73 -20.73
CA PRO A 735 -11.29 5.47 -20.70
C PRO A 735 -11.09 6.91 -20.23
N GLU A 736 -11.69 7.88 -20.92
CA GLU A 736 -11.66 9.30 -20.51
C GLU A 736 -12.45 9.57 -19.23
N TYR A 737 -13.38 8.67 -18.89
CA TYR A 737 -14.22 8.66 -17.69
C TYR A 737 -14.69 7.23 -17.40
N SER A 738 -14.97 6.94 -16.14
CA SER A 738 -15.35 5.62 -15.62
C SER A 738 -16.67 5.64 -14.85
N LEU A 739 -17.39 4.51 -14.79
CA LEU A 739 -18.53 4.36 -13.88
C LEU A 739 -18.11 4.37 -12.40
N GLU A 740 -16.84 4.07 -12.10
CA GLU A 740 -16.30 4.08 -10.72
C GLU A 740 -16.23 5.50 -10.14
N GLU A 741 -16.15 6.52 -10.98
CA GLU A 741 -16.23 7.93 -10.58
C GLU A 741 -17.62 8.31 -10.05
N TYR A 742 -18.59 7.40 -10.23
CA TYR A 742 -20.00 7.56 -9.92
C TYR A 742 -20.48 6.42 -9.00
N PRO A 743 -19.97 6.29 -7.76
CA PRO A 743 -20.26 5.15 -6.89
C PRO A 743 -21.73 5.04 -6.46
N GLU A 744 -22.48 6.15 -6.57
CA GLU A 744 -23.93 6.15 -6.33
C GLU A 744 -24.76 5.63 -7.52
N PHE A 745 -24.10 5.25 -8.63
CA PHE A 745 -24.81 4.82 -9.83
C PHE A 745 -25.42 3.45 -9.54
N PRO A 746 -26.75 3.31 -9.63
CA PRO A 746 -27.40 2.08 -9.22
C PRO A 746 -26.97 0.92 -10.13
N TRP A 747 -26.44 -0.15 -9.54
CA TRP A 747 -25.92 -1.32 -10.29
C TRP A 747 -26.95 -1.91 -11.26
N ASN A 748 -28.25 -1.88 -10.90
CA ASN A 748 -29.35 -2.35 -11.76
C ASN A 748 -29.66 -1.43 -12.97
N LYS A 749 -28.92 -0.32 -13.10
CA LYS A 749 -28.89 0.56 -14.26
C LYS A 749 -27.56 0.48 -15.03
N THR A 750 -26.74 -0.53 -14.74
CA THR A 750 -25.50 -0.81 -15.48
C THR A 750 -25.67 -2.03 -16.38
N ALA A 751 -24.85 -2.08 -17.43
CA ALA A 751 -24.79 -3.16 -18.40
C ALA A 751 -23.38 -3.23 -18.98
N ALA A 752 -23.04 -4.37 -19.58
CA ALA A 752 -21.79 -4.54 -20.31
C ALA A 752 -22.02 -5.29 -21.62
N VAL A 753 -21.25 -4.92 -22.64
CA VAL A 753 -21.32 -5.55 -23.98
C VAL A 753 -19.94 -5.97 -24.45
N LEU A 754 -19.85 -7.13 -25.07
CA LEU A 754 -18.60 -7.70 -25.58
C LEU A 754 -18.34 -7.22 -27.01
N LEU A 755 -17.28 -6.44 -27.18
CA LEU A 755 -16.69 -6.10 -28.46
C LEU A 755 -15.67 -7.17 -28.85
N LEU A 756 -16.14 -8.29 -29.40
CA LEU A 756 -15.29 -9.41 -29.83
C LEU A 756 -14.71 -9.14 -31.22
N LEU A 757 -13.41 -8.86 -31.27
CA LEU A 757 -12.65 -8.49 -32.46
C LEU A 757 -11.81 -9.65 -32.96
N PHE A 758 -11.63 -9.74 -34.28
CA PHE A 758 -10.77 -10.75 -34.91
C PHE A 758 -10.28 -10.28 -36.28
N ILE A 759 -9.17 -10.84 -36.73
CA ILE A 759 -8.69 -10.65 -38.11
C ILE A 759 -9.24 -11.76 -38.99
N ARG A 760 -9.87 -11.37 -40.11
CA ARG A 760 -10.23 -12.29 -41.19
C ARG A 760 -9.95 -11.61 -42.52
N ASP A 761 -9.31 -12.33 -43.43
CA ASP A 761 -8.91 -11.84 -44.76
C ASP A 761 -8.06 -10.55 -44.69
N GLY A 762 -7.26 -10.39 -43.64
CA GLY A 762 -6.39 -9.22 -43.43
C GLY A 762 -7.09 -7.98 -42.86
N HIS A 763 -8.39 -8.07 -42.54
CA HIS A 763 -9.17 -6.95 -42.02
C HIS A 763 -9.65 -7.23 -40.59
N LEU A 764 -9.67 -6.19 -39.76
CA LEU A 764 -10.24 -6.24 -38.42
C LEU A 764 -11.77 -6.23 -38.52
N ARG A 765 -12.38 -7.21 -37.88
CA ARG A 765 -13.83 -7.44 -37.90
C ARG A 765 -14.36 -7.54 -36.49
N VAL A 766 -15.63 -7.20 -36.32
CA VAL A 766 -16.37 -7.29 -35.07
C VAL A 766 -17.51 -8.29 -35.21
N LEU A 767 -17.70 -9.14 -34.19
CA LEU A 767 -18.85 -10.02 -34.09
C LEU A 767 -20.10 -9.23 -33.65
N LEU A 768 -21.22 -9.48 -34.31
CA LEU A 768 -22.51 -8.84 -34.04
C LEU A 768 -23.63 -9.87 -34.05
N THR A 769 -24.71 -9.54 -33.36
CA THR A 769 -25.94 -10.34 -33.31
C THR A 769 -27.12 -9.54 -33.84
N THR A 770 -28.10 -10.22 -34.43
CA THR A 770 -29.43 -9.68 -34.66
C THR A 770 -30.34 -10.22 -33.56
N ARG A 771 -30.93 -9.33 -32.75
CA ARG A 771 -31.83 -9.69 -31.65
C ARG A 771 -33.08 -10.40 -32.16
N SER A 772 -33.55 -11.41 -31.42
CA SER A 772 -34.74 -12.19 -31.76
C SER A 772 -35.98 -11.31 -31.92
N LYS A 773 -36.75 -11.54 -32.99
CA LYS A 773 -38.01 -10.83 -33.24
C LYS A 773 -39.08 -11.06 -32.18
N HIS A 774 -38.89 -12.07 -31.32
CA HIS A 774 -39.82 -12.42 -30.24
C HIS A 774 -39.58 -11.64 -28.94
N LEU A 775 -38.49 -10.85 -28.87
CA LEU A 775 -38.16 -10.07 -27.68
C LEU A 775 -39.10 -8.87 -27.49
N ARG A 776 -39.37 -8.54 -26.22
CA ARG A 776 -40.23 -7.40 -25.83
C ARG A 776 -39.60 -6.04 -26.14
N SER A 777 -38.28 -5.97 -26.24
CA SER A 777 -37.53 -4.73 -26.46
C SER A 777 -36.50 -4.93 -27.58
N HIS A 778 -36.44 -3.97 -28.50
CA HIS A 778 -35.49 -3.96 -29.62
C HIS A 778 -35.52 -5.22 -30.53
N PRO A 779 -36.70 -5.74 -30.92
CA PRO A 779 -36.76 -6.94 -31.77
C PRO A 779 -36.15 -6.68 -33.16
N GLY A 780 -35.19 -7.51 -33.57
CA GLY A 780 -34.53 -7.40 -34.88
C GLY A 780 -33.40 -6.36 -34.97
N ASP A 781 -33.08 -5.65 -33.88
CA ASP A 781 -31.97 -4.69 -33.85
C ASP A 781 -30.61 -5.41 -33.85
N VAL A 782 -29.60 -4.78 -34.44
CA VAL A 782 -28.22 -5.26 -34.37
C VAL A 782 -27.57 -4.84 -33.05
N ALA A 783 -26.99 -5.78 -32.34
CA ALA A 783 -26.35 -5.58 -31.05
C ALA A 783 -24.96 -6.22 -30.98
N LEU A 784 -24.17 -5.73 -30.03
CA LEU A 784 -23.04 -6.48 -29.49
C LEU A 784 -23.58 -7.48 -28.46
N PRO A 785 -23.01 -8.69 -28.34
CA PRO A 785 -23.41 -9.62 -27.29
C PRO A 785 -23.28 -8.96 -25.93
N GLY A 786 -24.30 -9.02 -25.08
CA GLY A 786 -24.26 -8.31 -23.80
C GLY A 786 -25.61 -7.87 -23.26
N GLY A 787 -25.61 -7.51 -21.99
CA GLY A 787 -26.83 -7.25 -21.24
C GLY A 787 -26.60 -6.55 -19.91
N LYS A 788 -27.62 -6.59 -19.06
CA LYS A 788 -27.62 -5.91 -17.76
C LYS A 788 -26.76 -6.66 -16.76
N THR A 789 -26.13 -5.90 -15.88
CA THR A 789 -25.38 -6.45 -14.74
C THR A 789 -26.32 -7.20 -13.79
N ASP A 790 -25.94 -8.43 -13.43
CA ASP A 790 -26.58 -9.22 -12.37
C ASP A 790 -25.88 -8.97 -11.01
N PRO A 791 -26.56 -9.04 -9.85
CA PRO A 791 -25.92 -8.92 -8.54
C PRO A 791 -24.69 -9.81 -8.32
N ILE A 792 -24.61 -10.97 -8.99
CA ILE A 792 -23.47 -11.89 -8.86
C ILE A 792 -22.32 -11.57 -9.81
N ASP A 793 -22.52 -10.68 -10.77
CA ASP A 793 -21.47 -10.29 -11.72
C ASP A 793 -20.44 -9.40 -10.97
N GLY A 794 -19.24 -9.94 -10.74
CA GLY A 794 -18.18 -9.24 -10.01
C GLY A 794 -17.48 -8.12 -10.80
N SER A 795 -17.75 -7.97 -12.10
CA SER A 795 -17.16 -6.93 -12.96
C SER A 795 -17.91 -6.77 -14.30
N PRO A 796 -17.72 -5.66 -15.05
CA PRO A 796 -18.26 -5.51 -16.40
C PRO A 796 -17.79 -6.62 -17.37
N VAL A 797 -16.56 -7.12 -17.19
CA VAL A 797 -16.02 -8.25 -17.96
C VAL A 797 -16.82 -9.52 -17.70
N ALA A 798 -17.11 -9.81 -16.43
CA ALA A 798 -17.93 -10.97 -16.05
C ALA A 798 -19.33 -10.86 -16.66
N THR A 799 -19.97 -9.69 -16.58
CA THR A 799 -21.28 -9.45 -17.22
C THR A 799 -21.22 -9.69 -18.73
N ALA A 800 -20.27 -9.09 -19.44
CA ALA A 800 -20.19 -9.22 -20.90
C ALA A 800 -19.91 -10.67 -21.35
N LEU A 801 -19.08 -11.40 -20.62
CA LEU A 801 -18.76 -12.81 -20.92
C LEU A 801 -19.92 -13.75 -20.60
N ARG A 802 -20.63 -13.53 -19.47
CA ARG A 802 -21.84 -14.29 -19.12
C ARG A 802 -22.89 -14.14 -20.19
N GLU A 803 -23.20 -12.90 -20.57
CA GLU A 803 -24.20 -12.58 -21.58
C GLU A 803 -23.79 -13.12 -22.96
N ALA A 804 -22.50 -13.02 -23.35
CA ALA A 804 -22.03 -13.63 -24.59
C ALA A 804 -22.14 -15.17 -24.58
N HIS A 805 -21.93 -15.82 -23.42
CA HIS A 805 -22.17 -17.25 -23.29
C HIS A 805 -23.66 -17.58 -23.45
N GLU A 806 -24.55 -16.81 -22.83
CA GLU A 806 -26.02 -17.00 -22.88
C GLU A 806 -26.61 -16.74 -24.29
N GLU A 807 -26.18 -15.66 -24.95
CA GLU A 807 -26.75 -15.22 -26.24
C GLU A 807 -26.19 -15.99 -27.44
N ILE A 808 -24.88 -16.26 -27.47
CA ILE A 808 -24.19 -16.82 -28.65
C ILE A 808 -23.42 -18.12 -28.37
N GLY A 809 -23.51 -18.66 -27.15
CA GLY A 809 -22.81 -19.88 -26.77
C GLY A 809 -21.29 -19.72 -26.74
N LEU A 810 -20.78 -18.49 -26.54
CA LEU A 810 -19.35 -18.23 -26.43
C LEU A 810 -18.81 -18.93 -25.17
N PRO A 811 -17.88 -19.89 -25.27
CA PRO A 811 -17.34 -20.56 -24.09
C PRO A 811 -16.58 -19.58 -23.20
N ALA A 812 -16.95 -19.49 -21.92
CA ALA A 812 -16.30 -18.66 -20.92
C ALA A 812 -15.90 -19.53 -19.71
N PRO A 813 -14.59 -19.72 -19.41
CA PRO A 813 -13.41 -19.10 -20.03
C PRO A 813 -12.95 -19.87 -21.28
N SER A 814 -12.31 -19.19 -22.23
CA SER A 814 -11.74 -19.79 -23.45
C SER A 814 -10.35 -19.22 -23.72
N PRO A 815 -9.32 -20.07 -23.93
CA PRO A 815 -7.96 -19.60 -24.21
C PRO A 815 -7.82 -18.90 -25.57
N ALA A 816 -8.88 -18.91 -26.39
CA ALA A 816 -8.91 -18.20 -27.65
C ALA A 816 -9.41 -16.75 -27.52
N VAL A 817 -10.03 -16.37 -26.39
CA VAL A 817 -10.67 -15.06 -26.19
C VAL A 817 -9.84 -14.24 -25.22
N HIS A 818 -9.11 -13.24 -25.73
CA HIS A 818 -8.19 -12.43 -24.94
C HIS A 818 -8.80 -11.06 -24.62
N ILE A 819 -9.01 -10.72 -23.35
CA ILE A 819 -9.53 -9.41 -22.96
C ILE A 819 -8.44 -8.34 -23.13
N LEU A 820 -8.75 -7.27 -23.85
CA LEU A 820 -7.81 -6.19 -24.15
C LEU A 820 -7.97 -4.96 -23.25
N GLY A 821 -9.16 -4.73 -22.71
CA GLY A 821 -9.48 -3.56 -21.89
C GLY A 821 -10.95 -3.14 -21.97
N LEU A 822 -11.29 -2.02 -21.34
CA LEU A 822 -12.62 -1.43 -21.33
C LEU A 822 -12.63 -0.14 -22.16
N LEU A 823 -13.74 0.14 -22.85
CA LEU A 823 -13.99 1.46 -23.41
C LEU A 823 -14.78 2.33 -22.43
N SER A 824 -14.74 3.66 -22.61
CA SER A 824 -15.60 4.57 -21.85
C SER A 824 -17.09 4.16 -21.94
N PRO A 825 -17.84 4.24 -20.83
CA PRO A 825 -19.23 3.78 -20.80
C PRO A 825 -20.15 4.71 -21.60
N PHE A 826 -21.15 4.16 -22.27
CA PHE A 826 -22.13 4.92 -23.03
C PHE A 826 -23.50 4.90 -22.35
N VAL A 827 -24.26 5.98 -22.51
CA VAL A 827 -25.61 6.09 -21.96
C VAL A 827 -26.64 5.71 -23.00
N SER A 828 -27.41 4.65 -22.74
CA SER A 828 -28.51 4.25 -23.61
C SER A 828 -29.67 5.24 -23.56
N TYR A 829 -30.60 5.16 -24.52
CA TYR A 829 -31.84 5.94 -24.50
C TYR A 829 -32.65 5.77 -23.19
N TYR A 830 -32.58 4.58 -22.58
CA TYR A 830 -33.23 4.28 -21.29
C TYR A 830 -32.36 4.62 -20.07
N ARG A 831 -31.28 5.39 -20.26
CA ARG A 831 -30.33 5.83 -19.23
C ARG A 831 -29.67 4.67 -18.50
N LEU A 832 -29.43 3.59 -19.24
CA LEU A 832 -28.59 2.49 -18.82
C LEU A 832 -27.14 2.86 -19.16
N ALA A 833 -26.23 2.77 -18.21
CA ALA A 833 -24.81 2.93 -18.51
C ALA A 833 -24.24 1.59 -19.00
N VAL A 834 -23.72 1.59 -20.22
CA VAL A 834 -23.27 0.39 -20.93
C VAL A 834 -21.77 0.46 -21.12
N THR A 835 -21.03 -0.45 -20.50
CA THR A 835 -19.57 -0.52 -20.58
C THR A 835 -19.14 -1.50 -21.67
N PRO A 836 -18.45 -1.05 -22.73
CA PRO A 836 -17.93 -1.98 -23.75
C PRO A 836 -16.66 -2.67 -23.27
N VAL A 837 -16.66 -4.00 -23.30
CA VAL A 837 -15.51 -4.86 -22.98
C VAL A 837 -14.87 -5.29 -24.29
N VAL A 838 -13.61 -4.93 -24.52
CA VAL A 838 -12.90 -5.27 -25.75
C VAL A 838 -12.19 -6.61 -25.59
N ALA A 839 -12.42 -7.52 -26.52
CA ALA A 839 -11.76 -8.82 -26.57
C ALA A 839 -11.23 -9.12 -27.97
N PHE A 840 -10.11 -9.85 -28.07
CA PHE A 840 -9.55 -10.33 -29.31
C PHE A 840 -9.64 -11.86 -29.39
N LEU A 841 -10.17 -12.37 -30.49
CA LEU A 841 -10.25 -13.81 -30.76
C LEU A 841 -9.07 -14.27 -31.60
N SER A 842 -8.21 -15.11 -31.02
CA SER A 842 -7.01 -15.65 -31.67
C SER A 842 -7.29 -16.88 -32.55
N ASP A 843 -8.25 -17.72 -32.17
CA ASP A 843 -8.65 -18.92 -32.93
C ASP A 843 -10.04 -18.74 -33.58
N LEU A 844 -10.05 -18.51 -34.89
CA LEU A 844 -11.28 -18.33 -35.67
C LEU A 844 -12.17 -19.58 -35.73
N THR A 845 -11.64 -20.78 -35.46
CA THR A 845 -12.46 -22.01 -35.44
C THR A 845 -13.52 -21.98 -34.34
N LEU A 846 -13.36 -21.10 -33.34
CA LEU A 846 -14.38 -20.86 -32.32
C LEU A 846 -15.64 -20.22 -32.92
N LEU A 847 -15.52 -19.39 -33.96
CA LEU A 847 -16.67 -18.75 -34.60
C LEU A 847 -17.63 -19.76 -35.22
N ASP A 848 -17.11 -20.88 -35.74
CA ASP A 848 -17.92 -21.96 -36.31
C ASP A 848 -18.68 -22.77 -35.25
N ARG A 849 -18.31 -22.62 -33.97
CA ARG A 849 -18.92 -23.33 -32.83
C ARG A 849 -19.98 -22.50 -32.11
N LEU A 850 -20.06 -21.20 -32.38
CA LEU A 850 -21.06 -20.32 -31.78
C LEU A 850 -22.47 -20.74 -32.19
N LYS A 851 -23.39 -20.72 -31.24
CA LYS A 851 -24.78 -21.11 -31.43
C LYS A 851 -25.68 -20.03 -30.87
N PRO A 852 -26.48 -19.36 -31.70
CA PRO A 852 -27.42 -18.37 -31.20
C PRO A 852 -28.46 -19.06 -30.31
N ASN A 853 -28.73 -18.47 -29.16
CA ASN A 853 -29.90 -18.83 -28.37
C ASN A 853 -31.15 -18.28 -29.08
N PRO A 854 -32.06 -19.12 -29.59
CA PRO A 854 -33.19 -18.66 -30.39
C PRO A 854 -34.19 -17.78 -29.63
N GLU A 855 -34.15 -17.81 -28.28
CA GLU A 855 -34.97 -16.93 -27.45
C GLU A 855 -34.48 -15.47 -27.48
N GLU A 856 -33.19 -15.24 -27.78
CA GLU A 856 -32.54 -13.92 -27.68
C GLU A 856 -31.89 -13.44 -28.97
N VAL A 857 -31.35 -14.34 -29.79
CA VAL A 857 -30.59 -14.06 -31.00
C VAL A 857 -31.16 -14.82 -32.20
N ASP A 858 -31.53 -14.07 -33.24
CA ASP A 858 -31.97 -14.63 -34.53
C ASP A 858 -30.77 -15.02 -35.41
N GLU A 859 -29.70 -14.23 -35.38
CA GLU A 859 -28.56 -14.41 -36.28
C GLU A 859 -27.25 -13.90 -35.66
N ILE A 860 -26.16 -14.65 -35.86
CA ILE A 860 -24.78 -14.22 -35.58
C ILE A 860 -24.11 -13.89 -36.92
N PHE A 861 -23.50 -12.72 -37.01
CA PHE A 861 -22.74 -12.28 -38.18
C PHE A 861 -21.58 -11.37 -37.77
N ASP A 862 -20.83 -10.87 -38.74
CA ASP A 862 -19.70 -9.99 -38.49
C ASP A 862 -19.66 -8.81 -39.48
N HIS A 863 -18.99 -7.73 -39.09
CA HIS A 863 -18.85 -6.53 -39.89
C HIS A 863 -17.38 -6.04 -39.89
N PRO A 864 -16.85 -5.51 -41.01
CA PRO A 864 -15.52 -4.91 -41.03
C PRO A 864 -15.53 -3.64 -40.17
N LEU A 865 -14.60 -3.54 -39.21
CA LEU A 865 -14.55 -2.39 -38.31
C LEU A 865 -14.18 -1.10 -39.08
N GLU A 866 -13.32 -1.18 -40.09
CA GLU A 866 -12.96 -0.02 -40.93
C GLU A 866 -14.14 0.58 -41.69
N ALA A 867 -15.11 -0.26 -42.07
CA ALA A 867 -16.31 0.18 -42.78
C ALA A 867 -17.22 1.06 -41.90
N ILE A 868 -17.00 1.09 -40.59
CA ILE A 868 -17.64 2.08 -39.72
C ILE A 868 -17.06 3.47 -39.97
N LEU A 869 -15.73 3.63 -40.16
CA LEU A 869 -15.15 4.94 -40.47
C LEU A 869 -15.43 5.41 -41.90
N SER A 870 -15.45 4.46 -42.85
CA SER A 870 -15.65 4.68 -44.29
C SER A 870 -16.71 3.69 -44.84
N PRO A 871 -18.01 4.03 -44.78
CA PRO A 871 -19.11 3.12 -45.12
C PRO A 871 -19.07 2.51 -46.52
N GLU A 872 -18.42 3.19 -47.47
CA GLU A 872 -18.23 2.71 -48.84
C GLU A 872 -17.41 1.42 -48.91
N LEU A 873 -16.59 1.12 -47.89
CA LEU A 873 -15.80 -0.11 -47.79
C LEU A 873 -16.67 -1.33 -47.43
N ALA A 874 -17.91 -1.14 -46.98
CA ALA A 874 -18.76 -2.24 -46.54
C ALA A 874 -19.03 -3.28 -47.64
N ALA A 875 -19.12 -2.85 -48.90
CA ALA A 875 -19.34 -3.75 -50.05
C ALA A 875 -18.07 -4.52 -50.45
N SER A 876 -16.91 -3.85 -50.48
CA SER A 876 -15.64 -4.47 -50.87
C SER A 876 -15.07 -5.39 -49.80
N LEU A 877 -15.36 -5.12 -48.53
CA LEU A 877 -14.91 -5.89 -47.37
C LEU A 877 -15.99 -6.85 -46.84
N ALA A 878 -17.07 -7.06 -47.58
CA ALA A 878 -18.17 -7.93 -47.16
C ALA A 878 -17.67 -9.37 -46.89
N PRO A 879 -18.19 -10.04 -45.84
CA PRO A 879 -17.58 -11.26 -45.30
C PRO A 879 -17.49 -12.42 -46.29
N ARG A 880 -18.40 -12.52 -47.28
CA ARG A 880 -18.42 -13.56 -48.33
C ARG A 880 -19.13 -13.06 -49.58
N PRO A 881 -18.71 -13.45 -50.81
CA PRO A 881 -19.47 -13.20 -52.03
C PRO A 881 -20.90 -13.77 -51.99
N GLU A 882 -21.10 -14.82 -51.17
CA GLU A 882 -22.36 -15.55 -51.04
C GLU A 882 -23.36 -14.91 -50.07
N ARG A 883 -22.93 -13.93 -49.25
CA ARG A 883 -23.80 -13.20 -48.30
C ARG A 883 -23.62 -11.68 -48.48
N PRO A 884 -24.16 -11.11 -49.58
CA PRO A 884 -24.02 -9.69 -49.88
C PRO A 884 -24.77 -8.82 -48.87
N LEU A 885 -24.43 -7.52 -48.83
CA LEU A 885 -25.19 -6.53 -48.07
C LEU A 885 -26.67 -6.57 -48.44
N SER A 886 -27.54 -6.34 -47.46
CA SER A 886 -29.00 -6.36 -47.62
C SER A 886 -29.42 -5.43 -48.76
N LYS A 887 -30.40 -5.85 -49.59
CA LYS A 887 -30.72 -5.13 -50.82
C LYS A 887 -31.18 -3.68 -50.52
N ARG A 888 -30.63 -2.68 -51.23
CA ARG A 888 -31.08 -1.29 -51.11
C ARG A 888 -32.58 -1.17 -51.43
N GLY A 889 -33.32 -0.46 -50.59
CA GLY A 889 -34.78 -0.33 -50.67
C GLY A 889 -35.55 -1.56 -50.16
N SER A 890 -34.89 -2.53 -49.55
CA SER A 890 -35.56 -3.65 -48.86
C SER A 890 -36.04 -3.23 -47.47
N ALA A 891 -36.82 -4.10 -46.81
CA ALA A 891 -37.21 -3.91 -45.41
C ALA A 891 -36.00 -3.81 -44.47
N GLN A 892 -34.88 -4.46 -44.82
CA GLN A 892 -33.64 -4.45 -44.06
C GLN A 892 -32.74 -3.23 -44.34
N TRP A 893 -32.95 -2.52 -45.46
CA TRP A 893 -32.31 -1.23 -45.75
C TRP A 893 -33.25 -0.30 -46.55
N PRO A 894 -34.20 0.36 -45.89
CA PRO A 894 -35.21 1.18 -46.56
C PRO A 894 -34.71 2.59 -46.92
N TYR A 895 -33.44 2.90 -46.65
CA TYR A 895 -32.90 4.26 -46.78
C TYR A 895 -32.41 4.57 -48.20
N GLU A 896 -32.48 5.85 -48.56
CA GLU A 896 -32.01 6.35 -49.85
C GLU A 896 -30.48 6.22 -49.99
N PRO A 897 -29.63 6.65 -49.04
CA PRO A 897 -28.19 6.45 -49.11
C PRO A 897 -27.79 4.99 -49.20
N GLU A 898 -26.67 4.72 -49.87
CA GLU A 898 -26.30 3.35 -50.23
C GLU A 898 -25.71 2.54 -49.06
N TYR A 899 -24.96 3.18 -48.16
CA TYR A 899 -24.20 2.50 -47.09
C TYR A 899 -24.42 3.08 -45.69
N HIS A 900 -24.71 4.38 -45.59
CA HIS A 900 -24.79 5.09 -44.32
C HIS A 900 -25.87 6.17 -44.34
N GLU A 901 -26.72 6.18 -43.32
CA GLU A 901 -27.77 7.17 -43.10
C GLU A 901 -27.55 7.84 -41.73
N MET A 902 -27.80 9.15 -41.65
CA MET A 902 -27.73 9.92 -40.41
C MET A 902 -29.09 10.57 -40.13
N LYS A 903 -29.55 10.47 -38.88
CA LYS A 903 -30.77 11.16 -38.44
C LYS A 903 -30.56 11.83 -37.09
N ASP A 904 -30.75 13.14 -37.06
CA ASP A 904 -30.68 13.91 -35.82
C ASP A 904 -32.04 13.91 -35.12
N SER A 905 -32.04 13.73 -33.80
CA SER A 905 -33.24 13.76 -32.97
C SER A 905 -32.94 14.36 -31.59
N PRO A 906 -33.93 15.02 -30.95
CA PRO A 906 -33.79 15.47 -29.56
C PRO A 906 -33.47 14.31 -28.61
N TRP A 907 -32.60 14.58 -27.63
CA TRP A 907 -32.13 13.65 -26.63
C TRP A 907 -32.10 14.31 -25.24
N LEU A 908 -31.33 13.76 -24.28
CA LEU A 908 -31.31 14.19 -22.88
C LEU A 908 -31.05 15.70 -22.73
N HIS A 909 -31.77 16.35 -21.81
CA HIS A 909 -31.62 17.77 -21.44
C HIS A 909 -31.48 18.74 -22.62
N GLU A 910 -32.38 18.63 -23.61
CA GLU A 910 -32.43 19.50 -24.80
C GLU A 910 -31.21 19.36 -25.74
N SER A 911 -30.33 18.38 -25.49
CA SER A 911 -29.23 18.05 -26.41
C SER A 911 -29.73 17.32 -27.66
N TRP A 912 -28.96 17.38 -28.73
CA TRP A 912 -29.22 16.65 -29.96
C TRP A 912 -28.37 15.39 -30.07
N TYR A 913 -29.00 14.28 -30.45
CA TYR A 913 -28.34 13.01 -30.75
C TYR A 913 -28.39 12.76 -32.26
N ARG A 914 -27.25 12.38 -32.86
CA ARG A 914 -27.19 11.91 -34.24
C ARG A 914 -27.16 10.39 -34.26
N MET A 915 -28.22 9.80 -34.77
CA MET A 915 -28.30 8.37 -34.97
C MET A 915 -27.59 7.98 -36.26
N HIS A 916 -26.50 7.24 -36.15
CA HIS A 916 -25.79 6.65 -37.28
C HIS A 916 -26.37 5.28 -37.62
N LYS A 917 -26.64 5.02 -38.91
CA LYS A 917 -27.12 3.74 -39.41
C LYS A 917 -26.18 3.21 -40.48
N PHE A 918 -25.60 2.02 -40.28
CA PHE A 918 -24.70 1.39 -41.25
C PHE A 918 -25.33 0.15 -41.86
N ARG A 919 -25.25 0.03 -43.18
CA ARG A 919 -25.82 -1.09 -43.94
C ARG A 919 -25.00 -2.36 -43.70
N THR A 920 -25.68 -3.44 -43.36
CA THR A 920 -25.06 -4.75 -43.14
C THR A 920 -25.67 -5.82 -44.06
N VAL A 921 -25.31 -7.08 -43.84
CA VAL A 921 -25.92 -8.24 -44.50
C VAL A 921 -27.35 -8.53 -43.98
N THR A 922 -27.71 -8.00 -42.81
CA THR A 922 -29.03 -8.11 -42.19
C THR A 922 -29.65 -6.71 -42.01
N THR A 923 -30.15 -6.40 -40.81
CA THR A 923 -30.66 -5.10 -40.40
C THR A 923 -29.51 -4.11 -40.12
N PRO A 924 -29.78 -2.80 -40.16
CA PRO A 924 -28.75 -1.78 -39.96
C PRO A 924 -28.12 -1.84 -38.56
N ILE A 925 -26.81 -1.59 -38.45
CA ILE A 925 -26.20 -1.20 -37.17
C ILE A 925 -26.69 0.21 -36.84
N THR A 926 -27.29 0.41 -35.68
CA THR A 926 -27.87 1.69 -35.28
C THR A 926 -27.74 1.94 -33.77
N GLY A 927 -27.97 3.19 -33.34
CA GLY A 927 -28.07 3.56 -31.94
C GLY A 927 -26.75 3.38 -31.17
N LEU A 928 -26.86 2.90 -29.93
CA LEU A 928 -25.71 2.73 -29.05
C LEU A 928 -24.62 1.82 -29.64
N THR A 929 -25.03 0.78 -30.37
CA THR A 929 -24.12 -0.13 -31.06
C THR A 929 -23.26 0.63 -32.07
N SER A 930 -23.82 1.54 -32.88
CA SER A 930 -23.01 2.33 -33.80
C SER A 930 -22.06 3.27 -33.08
N ASP A 931 -22.46 3.89 -31.97
CA ASP A 931 -21.59 4.81 -31.21
C ASP A 931 -20.37 4.11 -30.62
N ILE A 932 -20.57 2.91 -30.05
CA ILE A 932 -19.48 2.05 -29.55
C ILE A 932 -18.54 1.67 -30.68
N LEU A 933 -19.08 1.23 -31.82
CA LEU A 933 -18.28 0.84 -32.97
C LEU A 933 -17.51 2.01 -33.58
N ILE A 934 -18.06 3.22 -33.60
CA ILE A 934 -17.35 4.41 -34.07
C ILE A 934 -16.11 4.66 -33.19
N LEU A 935 -16.29 4.68 -31.87
CA LEU A 935 -15.15 4.87 -30.95
C LEU A 935 -14.11 3.76 -31.12
N ALA A 936 -14.53 2.50 -31.13
CA ALA A 936 -13.65 1.36 -31.34
C ALA A 936 -12.87 1.46 -32.65
N SER A 937 -13.51 1.92 -33.73
CA SER A 937 -12.88 2.07 -35.03
C SER A 937 -11.86 3.22 -35.04
N GLN A 938 -12.17 4.34 -34.38
CA GLN A 938 -11.22 5.46 -34.24
C GLN A 938 -9.98 5.05 -33.45
N ILE A 939 -10.13 4.22 -32.40
CA ILE A 939 -9.02 3.65 -31.64
C ILE A 939 -8.21 2.69 -32.52
N ALA A 940 -8.90 1.76 -33.18
CA ALA A 940 -8.26 0.74 -34.01
C ALA A 940 -7.44 1.35 -35.15
N TYR A 941 -7.94 2.39 -35.83
CA TYR A 941 -7.31 2.95 -37.03
C TYR A 941 -6.58 4.28 -36.81
N VAL A 942 -6.69 4.88 -35.60
CA VAL A 942 -6.13 6.20 -35.26
C VAL A 942 -6.55 7.25 -36.30
N ARG A 943 -7.84 7.25 -36.63
CA ARG A 943 -8.43 8.06 -37.70
C ARG A 943 -9.85 8.48 -37.33
N ASN A 944 -10.26 9.67 -37.76
CA ASN A 944 -11.65 10.13 -37.63
C ASN A 944 -12.57 9.48 -38.69
N THR A 945 -13.88 9.62 -38.49
CA THR A 945 -14.90 9.21 -39.46
C THR A 945 -14.91 10.12 -40.68
N ASP A 946 -15.22 9.57 -41.86
CA ASP A 946 -15.33 10.35 -43.11
C ASP A 946 -16.65 11.17 -43.18
N TYR A 947 -17.53 10.96 -42.21
CA TYR A 947 -18.79 11.68 -42.01
C TYR A 947 -18.81 12.37 -40.63
N PRO A 948 -19.67 13.36 -40.41
CA PRO A 948 -19.72 14.08 -39.14
C PRO A 948 -20.37 13.25 -38.02
N ARG A 949 -19.59 12.94 -36.97
CA ARG A 949 -20.02 12.13 -35.81
C ARG A 949 -21.10 12.77 -34.95
N TYR A 950 -21.05 14.08 -34.72
CA TYR A 950 -21.97 14.76 -33.80
C TYR A 950 -22.74 15.92 -34.47
N PRO A 951 -23.97 16.24 -34.03
CA PRO A 951 -24.61 17.52 -34.30
C PRO A 951 -23.93 18.64 -33.50
N LYS A 952 -24.21 19.92 -33.83
CA LYS A 952 -23.53 21.08 -33.22
C LYS A 952 -23.72 21.18 -31.69
N ASP A 953 -24.83 20.69 -31.16
CA ASP A 953 -25.23 20.80 -29.74
C ASP A 953 -25.32 19.41 -29.06
N HIS A 954 -24.42 18.50 -29.42
CA HIS A 954 -24.32 17.19 -28.79
C HIS A 954 -23.64 17.28 -27.42
N ALA A 955 -24.30 16.76 -26.39
CA ALA A 955 -23.68 16.56 -25.09
C ALA A 955 -22.63 15.46 -25.21
N THR A 956 -21.45 15.71 -24.68
CA THR A 956 -20.41 14.68 -24.63
C THR A 956 -20.90 13.52 -23.75
N PRO A 957 -20.46 12.28 -24.03
CA PRO A 957 -20.92 11.10 -23.29
C PRO A 957 -20.76 11.16 -21.76
N ASP A 958 -19.72 11.82 -21.24
CA ASP A 958 -19.50 12.10 -19.81
C ASP A 958 -20.60 12.98 -19.21
N ILE A 959 -20.97 14.06 -19.90
CA ILE A 959 -22.07 14.95 -19.50
C ILE A 959 -23.39 14.17 -19.49
N ALA A 960 -23.62 13.35 -20.51
CA ALA A 960 -24.81 12.51 -20.59
C ALA A 960 -24.87 11.48 -19.45
N LEU A 961 -23.73 10.95 -19.01
CA LEU A 961 -23.62 10.03 -17.88
C LEU A 961 -23.95 10.74 -16.56
N GLY A 962 -23.43 11.95 -16.35
CA GLY A 962 -23.78 12.80 -15.22
C GLY A 962 -25.29 13.10 -15.15
N TRP A 963 -25.91 13.46 -16.28
CA TRP A 963 -27.36 13.69 -16.32
C TRP A 963 -28.18 12.42 -16.04
N ALA A 964 -27.73 11.27 -16.54
CA ALA A 964 -28.38 9.99 -16.25
C ALA A 964 -28.36 9.69 -14.74
N MET A 965 -27.23 9.95 -14.07
CA MET A 965 -27.10 9.82 -12.62
C MET A 965 -28.06 10.75 -11.88
N GLU A 966 -28.00 12.06 -12.15
CA GLU A 966 -28.82 13.07 -11.46
C GLU A 966 -30.31 12.69 -11.49
N GLN A 967 -30.76 12.14 -12.61
CA GLN A 967 -32.13 11.74 -12.77
C GLN A 967 -32.48 10.44 -12.05
N HIS A 968 -31.56 9.47 -11.96
CA HIS A 968 -31.77 8.28 -11.12
C HIS A 968 -31.86 8.67 -9.64
N VAL A 969 -31.01 9.58 -9.18
CA VAL A 969 -31.05 10.13 -7.81
C VAL A 969 -32.37 10.87 -7.55
N ALA A 970 -32.82 11.70 -8.50
CA ALA A 970 -34.11 12.41 -8.40
C ALA A 970 -35.30 11.44 -8.33
N ASN A 971 -35.30 10.39 -9.16
CA ASN A 971 -36.34 9.35 -9.14
C ASN A 971 -36.34 8.55 -7.83
N ALA A 972 -35.17 8.21 -7.30
CA ALA A 972 -35.04 7.53 -6.01
C ALA A 972 -35.60 8.40 -4.86
N ARG A 973 -35.29 9.70 -4.86
CA ARG A 973 -35.83 10.67 -3.90
C ARG A 973 -37.36 10.80 -4.01
N ALA A 974 -37.90 10.85 -5.22
CA ALA A 974 -39.34 10.89 -5.45
C ALA A 974 -40.06 9.60 -5.01
N ALA A 975 -39.43 8.42 -5.21
CA ALA A 975 -39.97 7.13 -4.76
C ALA A 975 -39.95 6.95 -3.24
N SER A 976 -39.06 7.66 -2.53
CA SER A 976 -38.96 7.64 -1.06
C SER A 976 -39.91 8.61 -0.34
N GLN A 977 -40.71 9.43 -1.04
CA GLN A 977 -41.75 10.25 -0.40
C GLN A 977 -43.02 9.42 -0.12
N PRO A 978 -43.56 9.43 1.11
CA PRO A 978 -44.78 8.70 1.43
C PRO A 978 -45.96 9.26 0.63
N GLN A 979 -46.67 8.39 -0.09
CA GLN A 979 -47.91 8.73 -0.79
C GLN A 979 -48.95 9.27 0.22
N PRO A 980 -49.72 10.33 -0.11
CA PRO A 980 -50.75 10.83 0.79
C PRO A 980 -51.83 9.78 1.00
N ILE A 981 -52.12 9.50 2.27
CA ILE A 981 -53.21 8.61 2.70
C ILE A 981 -54.54 9.22 2.21
N PRO A 982 -55.41 8.48 1.49
CA PRO A 982 -56.72 9.00 1.13
C PRO A 982 -57.55 9.24 2.38
N SER A 983 -58.14 10.43 2.50
CA SER A 983 -59.01 10.80 3.61
C SER A 983 -60.30 9.96 3.60
N THR A 984 -60.38 8.96 4.46
CA THR A 984 -61.64 8.32 4.85
C THR A 984 -62.31 9.14 5.94
N GLU A 985 -63.11 10.14 5.53
CA GLU A 985 -64.28 10.55 6.30
C GLU A 985 -65.43 9.58 5.97
N SER A 986 -65.82 8.77 6.96
CA SER A 986 -67.20 8.35 7.28
C SER A 986 -67.23 6.96 7.90
N HIS A 987 -68.07 6.86 8.94
CA HIS A 987 -68.53 5.65 9.66
C HIS A 987 -67.66 5.11 10.78
N ILE A 988 -67.80 5.70 11.98
CA ILE A 988 -68.22 4.95 13.18
C ILE A 988 -69.18 5.85 14.00
N GLU A 989 -70.47 5.76 13.70
CA GLU A 989 -71.51 5.77 14.75
C GLU A 989 -71.58 4.34 15.28
N GLY A 990 -71.54 4.15 16.59
CA GLY A 990 -72.00 2.89 17.18
C GLY A 990 -71.21 2.39 18.39
N LEU A 991 -71.76 2.75 19.55
CA LEU A 991 -71.88 1.91 20.75
C LEU A 991 -70.73 1.94 21.77
N ALA A 992 -70.97 2.75 22.79
CA ALA A 992 -70.69 2.43 24.18
C ALA A 992 -71.51 1.20 24.63
N ASP A 993 -70.82 0.23 25.25
CA ASP A 993 -71.16 -0.44 26.51
C ASP A 993 -70.00 -1.34 26.96
#